data_AF-A0A7K5VCD3-F1
#
_entry.id   AF-A0A7K5VCD3-F1
#
_cell.length_a   1.000
_cell.length_b   1.000
_cell.length_c   1.000
_cell.angle_alpha   90.00
_cell.angle_beta   90.00
_cell.angle_gamma   90.00
#
_symmetry.space_group_name_H-M   'P 1'
#
loop_
_entity.id
_entity.type
_entity.pdbx_description
1 polymer ?
#
loop_
_entity_poly.entity_id
_entity_poly.type
_entity_poly.pdbx_seq_one_letter_code
_entity_poly.pdbx_strand_id
1 'polypeptide(L)'
;QVGAWTYHYSDKGDYTWEQARNYCQTFFTDLVAIQNQQEIEYLNKSLPYHARYYWIGIRKVGGVWTWVGTRKALTKEAENWALGEPNNRRSNQDCVEIYIQRPQQSGKWNDEPCNRKKKALCYRASCQPFPCSQRGECLETIGSYRCECYPGFHGPECTEVVQCAKLEPKEVHMNCSHPYGDFSYNSTCEFRCQEGFERRGAGMLRCLPSQEWSANIPTCTAITCPVLRAPDQGKQNCSHLHGDFTFGSTCAFSCQKGFVLMGPQSRECSATGSWTGDTPHCEAVACPVLRAPDQGELNCSHLHGNFTFGSTCAFSCQKGFVLMGPQSRECSATGSWTGDTPHCEAIACPVLRAPDQGELNCSHPHGNFTFGSTCAFSCQKGFVLMGPKSRECTAMGTWTGDAPHCEAIACPVLRAPDQGELNCSHPHGNFTFGSTCAFSCQKGFVLMGPKSRECSATGTWTGDATRCEAVSCPELRAPDQGELNCSHLHGNFTFGSMCAFSCQMGFVLMGSQSRECSATGTWTGDTPHCEAITCPVLSAPEQGEINCSHLHGDFTFGSTCAFSCQKGFVLMGSDSRKCTATGTWTGDAPHCEGRAPATAQAIKCSALTIPKMGQAACSHLHGDFTFGSSCAFSCQMGFVLLGAESRECTATGTWTGDTPHCEAISCPVLAPPSRGQLSCSHMHGNFTYNSTCTFSCEEGFVRMGAEMLRCEATGNWTRESPVCAG
;
A
#
# COMPACT_ATOMS: atom_id res chain seq x y z
N GLN A 1 -63.53 64.72 -120.39
CA GLN A 1 -64.42 65.86 -120.16
C GLN A 1 -65.40 65.41 -119.08
N VAL A 2 -65.18 65.87 -117.85
CA VAL A 2 -66.04 65.50 -116.72
C VAL A 2 -67.42 66.08 -117.01
N GLY A 3 -68.45 65.24 -117.05
CA GLY A 3 -69.82 65.72 -117.19
C GLY A 3 -70.11 66.62 -116.00
N ALA A 4 -70.39 67.89 -116.24
CA ALA A 4 -70.68 68.88 -115.21
C ALA A 4 -72.18 68.87 -114.86
N TRP A 5 -72.53 69.33 -113.65
CA TRP A 5 -73.91 69.62 -113.30
C TRP A 5 -74.40 70.67 -114.28
N THR A 6 -75.34 70.28 -115.14
CA THR A 6 -75.84 71.16 -116.20
C THR A 6 -77.34 71.31 -116.11
N TYR A 7 -77.80 72.53 -116.37
CA TYR A 7 -79.21 72.88 -116.35
C TYR A 7 -79.72 72.99 -117.77
N HIS A 8 -80.91 72.43 -117.99
CA HIS A 8 -81.54 72.34 -119.30
C HIS A 8 -83.00 72.70 -119.16
N TYR A 9 -83.62 73.22 -120.21
CA TYR A 9 -85.05 73.50 -120.21
C TYR A 9 -85.73 72.88 -121.42
N SER A 10 -87.05 72.75 -121.38
CA SER A 10 -87.79 72.12 -122.48
C SER A 10 -87.85 73.01 -123.73
N ASP A 11 -87.31 72.55 -124.86
CA ASP A 11 -87.23 73.33 -126.10
C ASP A 11 -88.60 73.56 -126.77
N LYS A 12 -89.46 72.54 -126.85
CA LYS A 12 -90.78 72.60 -127.52
C LYS A 12 -91.92 72.55 -126.50
N GLY A 13 -92.78 73.56 -126.51
CA GLY A 13 -94.03 73.60 -125.72
C GLY A 13 -93.87 73.91 -124.23
N ASP A 14 -95.02 74.02 -123.57
CA ASP A 14 -95.19 74.17 -122.12
C ASP A 14 -95.93 72.95 -121.56
N TYR A 15 -95.51 72.47 -120.40
CA TYR A 15 -95.94 71.22 -119.79
C TYR A 15 -96.60 71.45 -118.43
N THR A 16 -97.56 70.58 -118.08
CA THR A 16 -97.98 70.45 -116.67
C THR A 16 -96.80 69.95 -115.82
N TRP A 17 -96.83 70.14 -114.50
CA TRP A 17 -95.66 69.80 -113.66
C TRP A 17 -95.29 68.31 -113.77
N GLU A 18 -96.27 67.41 -113.83
CA GLU A 18 -96.00 65.96 -114.00
C GLU A 18 -95.39 65.66 -115.38
N GLN A 19 -95.87 66.31 -116.44
CA GLN A 19 -95.30 66.18 -117.78
C GLN A 19 -93.88 66.76 -117.84
N ALA A 20 -93.63 67.88 -117.15
CA ALA A 20 -92.33 68.52 -117.04
C ALA A 20 -91.33 67.62 -116.32
N ARG A 21 -91.76 66.97 -115.23
CA ARG A 21 -90.94 65.98 -114.53
C ARG A 21 -90.60 64.79 -115.40
N ASN A 22 -91.60 64.21 -116.07
CA ASN A 22 -91.39 63.07 -116.95
C ASN A 22 -90.42 63.42 -118.09
N TYR A 23 -90.54 64.62 -118.66
CA TYR A 23 -89.57 65.13 -119.65
C TYR A 23 -88.15 65.18 -119.06
N CYS A 24 -87.98 65.77 -117.87
CA CYS A 24 -86.66 65.88 -117.25
C CYS A 24 -86.05 64.52 -116.89
N GLN A 25 -86.85 63.55 -116.44
CA GLN A 25 -86.37 62.19 -116.12
C GLN A 25 -86.05 61.36 -117.37
N THR A 26 -86.70 61.66 -118.50
CA THR A 26 -86.46 60.94 -119.76
C THR A 26 -85.15 61.37 -120.40
N PHE A 27 -84.82 62.66 -120.38
CA PHE A 27 -83.68 63.21 -121.11
C PHE A 27 -82.51 63.66 -120.21
N PHE A 28 -82.76 63.85 -118.91
CA PHE A 28 -81.80 64.36 -117.92
C PHE A 28 -81.92 63.56 -116.61
N THR A 29 -81.47 64.11 -115.47
CA THR A 29 -81.58 63.44 -114.16
C THR A 29 -82.99 63.59 -113.57
N ASP A 30 -83.46 64.81 -113.32
CA ASP A 30 -84.83 65.11 -112.89
C ASP A 30 -85.09 66.63 -113.05
N LEU A 31 -86.26 67.12 -112.60
CA LEU A 31 -86.49 68.56 -112.40
C LEU A 31 -85.45 69.14 -111.43
N VAL A 32 -85.06 70.39 -111.67
CA VAL A 32 -84.03 71.10 -110.91
C VAL A 32 -84.25 71.00 -109.39
N ALA A 33 -83.19 70.61 -108.69
CA ALA A 33 -83.08 70.64 -107.24
C ALA A 33 -82.04 71.68 -106.84
N ILE A 34 -82.49 72.84 -106.37
CA ILE A 34 -81.63 73.98 -106.07
C ILE A 34 -81.03 73.81 -104.67
N GLN A 35 -79.71 73.91 -104.56
CA GLN A 35 -78.96 73.63 -103.34
C GLN A 35 -78.63 74.88 -102.52
N ASN A 36 -78.45 76.04 -103.16
CA ASN A 36 -78.03 77.27 -102.50
C ASN A 36 -78.41 78.53 -103.31
N GLN A 37 -78.23 79.72 -102.73
CA GLN A 37 -78.52 80.99 -103.40
C GLN A 37 -77.69 81.25 -104.67
N GLN A 38 -76.42 80.81 -104.71
CA GLN A 38 -75.57 81.02 -105.89
C GLN A 38 -76.13 80.29 -107.12
N GLU A 39 -76.70 79.10 -106.91
CA GLU A 39 -77.38 78.35 -107.96
C GLU A 39 -78.63 79.07 -108.47
N ILE A 40 -79.39 79.74 -107.60
CA ILE A 40 -80.56 80.53 -108.01
C ILE A 40 -80.15 81.72 -108.87
N GLU A 41 -79.13 82.46 -108.45
CA GLU A 41 -78.56 83.56 -109.22
C GLU A 41 -78.06 83.08 -110.58
N TYR A 42 -77.36 81.95 -110.61
CA TYR A 42 -76.88 81.32 -111.83
C TYR A 42 -78.04 80.96 -112.77
N LEU A 43 -79.07 80.27 -112.27
CA LEU A 43 -80.25 79.89 -113.06
C LEU A 43 -80.97 81.12 -113.61
N ASN A 44 -81.17 82.15 -112.79
CA ASN A 44 -81.85 83.38 -113.19
C ASN A 44 -81.06 84.17 -114.24
N LYS A 45 -79.72 84.14 -114.19
CA LYS A 45 -78.86 84.79 -115.18
C LYS A 45 -78.77 83.99 -116.49
N SER A 46 -78.69 82.67 -116.40
CA SER A 46 -78.38 81.78 -117.52
C SER A 46 -79.59 81.36 -118.36
N LEU A 47 -80.80 81.40 -117.78
CA LEU A 47 -82.03 80.99 -118.47
C LEU A 47 -82.76 82.20 -119.11
N PRO A 48 -83.36 82.05 -120.30
CA PRO A 48 -84.08 83.14 -120.95
C PRO A 48 -85.44 83.42 -120.27
N TYR A 49 -85.89 84.69 -120.31
CA TYR A 49 -87.24 85.07 -119.89
C TYR A 49 -88.32 84.27 -120.62
N HIS A 50 -89.32 83.77 -119.88
CA HIS A 50 -90.48 83.09 -120.45
C HIS A 50 -91.77 83.58 -119.79
N ALA A 51 -92.77 83.96 -120.60
CA ALA A 51 -93.99 84.60 -120.10
C ALA A 51 -94.82 83.73 -119.15
N ARG A 52 -94.66 82.39 -119.19
CA ARG A 52 -95.36 81.43 -118.30
C ARG A 52 -94.44 80.79 -117.27
N TYR A 53 -93.21 81.29 -117.11
CA TYR A 53 -92.23 80.82 -116.14
C TYR A 53 -91.79 79.35 -116.33
N TYR A 54 -91.06 78.82 -115.36
CA TYR A 54 -90.45 77.47 -115.38
C TYR A 54 -90.87 76.67 -114.14
N TRP A 55 -91.09 75.37 -114.31
CA TRP A 55 -91.27 74.43 -113.22
C TRP A 55 -89.94 74.00 -112.62
N ILE A 56 -89.84 74.03 -111.30
CA ILE A 56 -88.73 73.45 -110.53
C ILE A 56 -89.19 72.21 -109.75
N GLY A 57 -88.22 71.40 -109.33
CA GLY A 57 -88.45 70.07 -108.76
C GLY A 57 -88.85 70.07 -107.29
N ILE A 58 -89.37 71.17 -106.74
CA ILE A 58 -89.79 71.22 -105.34
C ILE A 58 -91.31 71.05 -105.26
N ARG A 59 -91.73 70.17 -104.34
CA ARG A 59 -93.13 69.85 -104.10
C ARG A 59 -93.37 69.73 -102.59
N LYS A 60 -94.59 69.99 -102.14
CA LYS A 60 -95.00 69.74 -100.77
C LYS A 60 -95.33 68.25 -100.59
N VAL A 61 -94.51 67.53 -99.81
CA VAL A 61 -94.70 66.11 -99.50
C VAL A 61 -94.81 65.97 -97.98
N GLY A 62 -95.95 65.48 -97.48
CA GLY A 62 -96.15 65.31 -96.02
C GLY A 62 -96.07 66.62 -95.21
N GLY A 63 -96.38 67.77 -95.83
CA GLY A 63 -96.29 69.10 -95.21
C GLY A 63 -94.94 69.80 -95.37
N VAL A 64 -93.90 69.11 -95.86
CA VAL A 64 -92.53 69.64 -96.02
C VAL A 64 -92.20 69.86 -97.50
N TRP A 65 -91.62 71.02 -97.82
CA TRP A 65 -91.09 71.29 -99.16
C TRP A 65 -89.86 70.43 -99.43
N THR A 66 -89.96 69.53 -100.41
CA THR A 66 -88.96 68.51 -100.71
C THR A 66 -88.59 68.55 -102.17
N TRP A 67 -87.29 68.47 -102.47
CA TRP A 67 -86.78 68.32 -103.82
C TRP A 67 -86.98 66.89 -104.29
N VAL A 68 -87.82 66.69 -105.30
CA VAL A 68 -88.26 65.36 -105.72
C VAL A 68 -87.15 64.55 -106.40
N GLY A 69 -86.13 65.20 -106.96
CA GLY A 69 -84.99 64.56 -107.62
C GLY A 69 -83.92 64.03 -106.65
N THR A 70 -83.67 64.74 -105.54
CA THR A 70 -82.63 64.38 -104.55
C THR A 70 -83.22 63.76 -103.28
N ARG A 71 -84.54 63.82 -103.09
CA ARG A 71 -85.27 63.46 -101.85
C ARG A 71 -84.81 64.23 -100.61
N LYS A 72 -84.08 65.33 -100.80
CA LYS A 72 -83.63 66.21 -99.72
C LYS A 72 -84.71 67.25 -99.41
N ALA A 73 -84.91 67.53 -98.13
CA ALA A 73 -85.77 68.63 -97.68
C ALA A 73 -85.17 69.98 -98.10
N LEU A 74 -86.02 70.99 -98.28
CA LEU A 74 -85.58 72.35 -98.55
C LEU A 74 -84.71 72.87 -97.40
N THR A 75 -83.49 73.30 -97.72
CA THR A 75 -82.59 73.95 -96.76
C THR A 75 -82.89 75.45 -96.70
N LYS A 76 -82.62 76.08 -95.56
CA LYS A 76 -82.71 77.55 -95.43
C LYS A 76 -81.81 78.29 -96.43
N GLU A 77 -80.68 77.68 -96.79
CA GLU A 77 -79.72 78.23 -97.75
C GLU A 77 -80.25 78.29 -99.18
N ALA A 78 -81.19 77.41 -99.55
CA ALA A 78 -81.78 77.38 -100.89
C ALA A 78 -83.13 78.12 -100.97
N GLU A 79 -83.77 78.43 -99.84
CA GLU A 79 -85.11 79.00 -99.80
C GLU A 79 -85.22 80.37 -100.51
N ASN A 80 -86.16 80.51 -101.46
CA ASN A 80 -86.26 81.74 -102.26
C ASN A 80 -87.69 82.13 -102.69
N TRP A 81 -88.65 82.08 -101.77
CA TRP A 81 -90.04 82.46 -102.05
C TRP A 81 -90.23 83.95 -102.40
N ALA A 82 -91.20 84.23 -103.25
CA ALA A 82 -91.65 85.59 -103.55
C ALA A 82 -92.41 86.20 -102.36
N LEU A 83 -92.54 87.53 -102.33
CA LEU A 83 -93.26 88.20 -101.25
C LEU A 83 -94.71 87.73 -101.23
N GLY A 84 -95.15 87.20 -100.09
CA GLY A 84 -96.50 86.66 -99.90
C GLY A 84 -96.67 85.20 -100.31
N GLU A 85 -95.62 84.54 -100.80
CA GLU A 85 -95.60 83.11 -101.14
C GLU A 85 -94.80 82.28 -100.11
N PRO A 86 -95.09 80.97 -99.95
CA PRO A 86 -96.16 80.22 -100.61
C PRO A 86 -97.54 80.48 -99.97
N ASN A 87 -98.55 80.74 -100.78
CA ASN A 87 -99.87 81.19 -100.30
C ASN A 87 -100.97 80.11 -100.36
N ASN A 88 -100.73 78.97 -101.01
CA ASN A 88 -101.66 77.86 -101.18
C ASN A 88 -103.09 78.27 -101.58
N ARG A 89 -103.22 79.19 -102.54
CA ARG A 89 -104.50 79.69 -103.05
C ARG A 89 -105.40 78.54 -103.52
N ARG A 90 -106.67 78.54 -103.06
CA ARG A 90 -107.69 77.51 -103.33
C ARG A 90 -107.33 76.09 -102.82
N SER A 91 -106.33 75.97 -101.94
CA SER A 91 -105.89 74.68 -101.35
C SER A 91 -105.47 73.63 -102.37
N ASN A 92 -104.93 74.04 -103.53
CA ASN A 92 -104.54 73.13 -104.61
C ASN A 92 -103.22 73.49 -105.30
N GLN A 93 -102.31 74.17 -104.60
CA GLN A 93 -101.00 74.58 -105.10
C GLN A 93 -99.87 73.79 -104.43
N ASP A 94 -99.50 72.67 -105.04
CA ASP A 94 -98.43 71.80 -104.52
C ASP A 94 -97.14 71.86 -105.35
N CYS A 95 -97.16 72.53 -106.50
CA CYS A 95 -96.06 72.60 -107.46
C CYS A 95 -95.47 74.00 -107.50
N VAL A 96 -94.17 74.12 -107.74
CA VAL A 96 -93.48 75.40 -107.59
C VAL A 96 -92.82 75.84 -108.88
N GLU A 97 -93.09 77.09 -109.22
CA GLU A 97 -92.47 77.77 -110.35
C GLU A 97 -91.39 78.77 -109.90
N ILE A 98 -90.50 79.11 -110.83
CA ILE A 98 -89.44 80.11 -110.64
C ILE A 98 -89.58 81.26 -111.64
N TYR A 99 -89.45 82.49 -111.14
CA TYR A 99 -89.53 83.74 -111.91
C TYR A 99 -88.20 84.10 -112.56
N ILE A 100 -87.84 83.40 -113.63
CA ILE A 100 -86.62 83.71 -114.41
C ILE A 100 -86.75 85.06 -115.12
N GLN A 101 -85.79 85.97 -114.86
CA GLN A 101 -85.65 87.30 -115.46
C GLN A 101 -86.93 88.16 -115.43
N ARG A 102 -87.76 88.00 -114.40
CA ARG A 102 -88.98 88.80 -114.20
C ARG A 102 -88.61 90.22 -113.73
N PRO A 103 -89.23 91.29 -114.27
CA PRO A 103 -88.90 92.67 -113.90
C PRO A 103 -88.97 92.98 -112.39
N GLN A 104 -89.84 92.26 -111.66
CA GLN A 104 -89.96 92.32 -110.21
C GLN A 104 -89.88 90.91 -109.64
N GLN A 105 -89.17 90.76 -108.52
CA GLN A 105 -88.97 89.47 -107.83
C GLN A 105 -88.32 88.38 -108.72
N SER A 106 -87.32 88.76 -109.52
CA SER A 106 -86.55 87.81 -110.34
C SER A 106 -85.89 86.72 -109.47
N GLY A 107 -85.87 85.49 -109.97
CA GLY A 107 -85.34 84.30 -109.29
C GLY A 107 -86.21 83.76 -108.16
N LYS A 108 -87.25 84.51 -107.73
CA LYS A 108 -88.14 84.11 -106.63
C LYS A 108 -89.13 83.03 -107.07
N TRP A 109 -89.66 82.30 -106.09
CA TRP A 109 -90.56 81.16 -106.30
C TRP A 109 -92.00 81.44 -105.90
N ASN A 110 -92.90 80.67 -106.50
CA ASN A 110 -94.33 80.73 -106.25
C ASN A 110 -94.93 79.33 -106.29
N ASP A 111 -95.83 79.01 -105.36
CA ASP A 111 -96.63 77.79 -105.44
C ASP A 111 -97.83 77.99 -106.38
N GLU A 112 -98.09 77.00 -107.22
CA GLU A 112 -99.05 77.08 -108.32
C GLU A 112 -99.71 75.70 -108.54
N PRO A 113 -100.97 75.62 -109.02
CA PRO A 113 -101.58 74.34 -109.32
C PRO A 113 -100.82 73.63 -110.43
N CYS A 114 -100.51 72.37 -110.17
CA CYS A 114 -99.65 71.53 -111.02
C CYS A 114 -100.17 71.35 -112.47
N ASN A 115 -101.46 71.64 -112.72
CA ASN A 115 -102.09 71.54 -114.02
C ASN A 115 -101.82 72.74 -114.95
N ARG A 116 -101.15 73.80 -114.48
CA ARG A 116 -100.70 74.92 -115.32
C ARG A 116 -99.56 74.47 -116.23
N LYS A 117 -99.50 75.04 -117.44
CA LYS A 117 -98.46 74.71 -118.42
C LYS A 117 -97.31 75.72 -118.37
N LYS A 118 -96.09 75.24 -118.13
CA LYS A 118 -94.84 76.03 -118.02
C LYS A 118 -93.66 75.29 -118.63
N LYS A 119 -92.51 75.94 -118.79
CA LYS A 119 -91.28 75.27 -119.24
C LYS A 119 -90.76 74.31 -118.17
N ALA A 120 -90.29 73.13 -118.56
CA ALA A 120 -89.63 72.22 -117.62
C ALA A 120 -88.19 72.67 -117.40
N LEU A 121 -87.75 72.90 -116.15
CA LEU A 121 -86.35 73.16 -115.83
C LEU A 121 -85.73 71.91 -115.21
N CYS A 122 -84.80 71.30 -115.95
CA CYS A 122 -84.17 70.02 -115.66
C CYS A 122 -82.71 70.20 -115.27
N TYR A 123 -82.14 69.23 -114.56
CA TYR A 123 -80.70 69.14 -114.31
C TYR A 123 -80.13 67.76 -114.69
N ARG A 124 -78.82 67.68 -114.90
CA ARG A 124 -78.06 66.44 -115.09
C ARG A 124 -76.91 66.36 -114.09
N ALA A 125 -76.86 65.33 -113.24
CA ALA A 125 -75.88 65.17 -112.14
C ALA A 125 -74.50 64.64 -112.59
N SER A 126 -73.45 64.92 -111.82
CA SER A 126 -72.04 64.58 -112.13
C SER A 126 -71.42 63.55 -111.20
N CYS A 127 -71.77 63.55 -109.91
CA CYS A 127 -71.27 62.60 -108.94
C CYS A 127 -71.73 61.18 -109.31
N GLN A 128 -70.75 60.33 -109.59
CA GLN A 128 -70.90 58.89 -109.73
C GLN A 128 -70.33 58.22 -108.45
N PRO A 129 -70.63 56.96 -108.14
CA PRO A 129 -70.16 56.33 -106.89
C PRO A 129 -68.65 56.03 -106.80
N PHE A 130 -67.90 56.13 -107.90
CA PHE A 130 -66.49 55.71 -107.99
C PHE A 130 -65.37 56.79 -107.91
N PRO A 131 -65.57 58.09 -108.20
CA PRO A 131 -64.48 59.05 -108.32
C PRO A 131 -63.64 59.32 -107.06
N CYS A 132 -64.16 59.01 -105.87
CA CYS A 132 -63.44 59.22 -104.59
C CYS A 132 -62.82 57.93 -104.04
N SER A 133 -62.50 56.97 -104.92
CA SER A 133 -61.82 55.71 -104.61
C SER A 133 -62.46 54.85 -103.50
N GLN A 134 -63.75 55.05 -103.21
CA GLN A 134 -64.45 54.49 -102.04
C GLN A 134 -63.81 54.87 -100.69
N ARG A 135 -62.91 55.85 -100.69
CA ARG A 135 -62.12 56.35 -99.56
C ARG A 135 -62.46 57.82 -99.25
N GLY A 136 -63.61 58.28 -99.72
CA GLY A 136 -64.13 59.62 -99.51
C GLY A 136 -65.55 59.78 -100.05
N GLU A 137 -66.17 60.90 -99.72
CA GLU A 137 -67.52 61.29 -100.17
C GLU A 137 -67.45 62.24 -101.38
N CYS A 138 -68.30 62.02 -102.39
CA CYS A 138 -68.39 62.88 -103.59
C CYS A 138 -69.36 64.03 -103.36
N LEU A 139 -68.89 65.27 -103.53
CA LEU A 139 -69.67 66.48 -103.37
C LEU A 139 -69.82 67.20 -104.71
N GLU A 140 -71.06 67.51 -105.07
CA GLU A 140 -71.41 68.27 -106.27
C GLU A 140 -71.04 69.75 -106.13
N THR A 141 -70.52 70.34 -107.20
CA THR A 141 -70.16 71.77 -107.28
C THR A 141 -70.58 72.36 -108.63
N ILE A 142 -70.70 73.69 -108.74
CA ILE A 142 -71.10 74.32 -110.01
C ILE A 142 -70.06 73.99 -111.08
N GLY A 143 -70.44 73.21 -112.08
CA GLY A 143 -69.55 72.83 -113.17
C GLY A 143 -68.60 71.65 -112.90
N SER A 144 -68.59 71.05 -111.70
CA SER A 144 -67.62 69.99 -111.32
C SER A 144 -68.07 69.17 -110.10
N TYR A 145 -67.26 68.21 -109.65
CA TYR A 145 -67.37 67.59 -108.33
C TYR A 145 -66.04 67.73 -107.55
N ARG A 146 -66.06 67.46 -106.24
CA ARG A 146 -64.87 67.32 -105.38
C ARG A 146 -65.03 66.14 -104.43
N CYS A 147 -63.91 65.57 -103.96
CA CYS A 147 -63.92 64.49 -102.98
C CYS A 147 -63.53 64.98 -101.58
N GLU A 148 -64.26 64.51 -100.57
CA GLU A 148 -63.92 64.69 -99.15
C GLU A 148 -63.40 63.35 -98.58
N CYS A 149 -62.09 63.26 -98.33
CA CYS A 149 -61.44 62.00 -98.00
C CYS A 149 -61.65 61.54 -96.56
N TYR A 150 -61.77 60.22 -96.36
CA TYR A 150 -61.77 59.60 -95.05
C TYR A 150 -60.39 59.74 -94.37
N PRO A 151 -60.33 59.71 -93.02
CA PRO A 151 -59.07 59.86 -92.29
C PRO A 151 -57.99 58.88 -92.76
N GLY A 152 -56.78 59.40 -93.00
CA GLY A 152 -55.63 58.62 -93.48
C GLY A 152 -55.46 58.60 -94.99
N PHE A 153 -56.41 59.16 -95.75
CA PHE A 153 -56.34 59.32 -97.20
C PHE A 153 -56.38 60.80 -97.61
N HIS A 154 -55.71 61.15 -98.69
CA HIS A 154 -55.64 62.52 -99.21
C HIS A 154 -55.49 62.52 -100.75
N GLY A 155 -55.37 63.73 -101.31
CA GLY A 155 -55.33 63.95 -102.75
C GLY A 155 -56.72 64.19 -103.35
N PRO A 156 -56.79 64.58 -104.63
CA PRO A 156 -58.04 64.98 -105.29
C PRO A 156 -59.06 63.84 -105.45
N GLU A 157 -58.60 62.59 -105.49
CA GLU A 157 -59.42 61.37 -105.64
C GLU A 157 -59.32 60.41 -104.43
N CYS A 158 -58.72 60.87 -103.32
CA CYS A 158 -58.50 60.09 -102.09
C CYS A 158 -57.67 58.81 -102.28
N THR A 159 -56.76 58.82 -103.25
CA THR A 159 -55.87 57.69 -103.58
C THR A 159 -54.58 57.68 -102.75
N GLU A 160 -54.12 58.84 -102.29
CA GLU A 160 -52.87 58.98 -101.56
C GLU A 160 -53.09 58.60 -100.09
N VAL A 161 -52.15 57.85 -99.52
CA VAL A 161 -52.23 57.36 -98.15
C VAL A 161 -51.21 58.08 -97.31
N VAL A 162 -51.59 58.51 -96.11
CA VAL A 162 -50.67 59.08 -95.13
C VAL A 162 -49.53 58.09 -94.84
N GLN A 163 -48.28 58.58 -94.88
CA GLN A 163 -47.10 57.81 -94.52
C GLN A 163 -46.53 58.30 -93.19
N CYS A 164 -46.24 57.36 -92.29
CA CYS A 164 -45.52 57.62 -91.05
C CYS A 164 -44.00 57.42 -91.26
N ALA A 165 -43.20 58.00 -90.36
CA ALA A 165 -41.75 57.81 -90.38
C ALA A 165 -41.38 56.32 -90.30
N LYS A 166 -40.41 55.89 -91.09
CA LYS A 166 -39.88 54.51 -91.06
C LYS A 166 -39.29 54.21 -89.68
N LEU A 167 -39.66 53.06 -89.11
CA LEU A 167 -39.17 52.62 -87.80
C LEU A 167 -37.87 51.79 -87.96
N GLU A 168 -36.82 52.19 -87.26
CA GLU A 168 -35.52 51.49 -87.23
C GLU A 168 -35.11 51.20 -85.77
N PRO A 169 -35.70 50.18 -85.12
CA PRO A 169 -35.39 49.86 -83.72
C PRO A 169 -33.99 49.25 -83.58
N LYS A 170 -33.27 49.66 -82.52
CA LYS A 170 -32.02 49.03 -82.09
C LYS A 170 -32.31 48.04 -80.99
N GLU A 171 -31.79 46.81 -81.10
CA GLU A 171 -31.85 45.77 -80.05
C GLU A 171 -33.26 45.29 -79.65
N VAL A 172 -34.27 45.55 -80.49
CA VAL A 172 -35.66 45.08 -80.31
C VAL A 172 -36.13 44.40 -81.59
N HIS A 173 -36.77 43.23 -81.45
CA HIS A 173 -37.36 42.53 -82.58
C HIS A 173 -38.71 43.16 -82.95
N MET A 174 -38.88 43.52 -84.22
CA MET A 174 -40.08 44.19 -84.74
C MET A 174 -40.70 43.37 -85.87
N ASN A 175 -42.02 43.19 -85.82
CA ASN A 175 -42.80 42.54 -86.87
C ASN A 175 -43.95 43.46 -87.31
N CYS A 176 -44.03 43.81 -88.59
CA CYS A 176 -44.97 44.80 -89.11
C CYS A 176 -45.96 44.22 -90.14
N SER A 177 -47.17 44.79 -90.14
CA SER A 177 -48.23 44.56 -91.13
C SER A 177 -48.62 45.88 -91.79
N HIS A 178 -48.60 45.91 -93.13
CA HIS A 178 -48.71 47.10 -93.97
C HIS A 178 -49.90 47.01 -94.94
N PRO A 179 -51.14 47.30 -94.51
CA PRO A 179 -52.34 47.06 -95.31
C PRO A 179 -52.47 48.00 -96.53
N TYR A 180 -51.87 49.19 -96.49
CA TYR A 180 -51.97 50.20 -97.54
C TYR A 180 -50.60 50.66 -98.10
N GLY A 181 -49.56 49.86 -97.86
CA GLY A 181 -48.17 50.17 -98.22
C GLY A 181 -47.26 50.36 -97.01
N ASP A 182 -45.95 50.31 -97.23
CA ASP A 182 -44.94 50.33 -96.17
C ASP A 182 -45.06 51.57 -95.28
N PHE A 183 -45.18 51.35 -93.97
CA PHE A 183 -45.31 52.38 -92.95
C PHE A 183 -46.43 53.43 -93.22
N SER A 184 -47.45 53.04 -93.97
CA SER A 184 -48.61 53.89 -94.28
C SER A 184 -49.71 53.80 -93.22
N TYR A 185 -50.73 54.66 -93.31
CA TYR A 185 -51.89 54.68 -92.43
C TYR A 185 -52.38 53.26 -92.12
N ASN A 186 -52.70 53.02 -90.85
CA ASN A 186 -53.15 51.71 -90.37
C ASN A 186 -52.08 50.59 -90.38
N SER A 187 -50.83 50.88 -90.74
CA SER A 187 -49.71 49.96 -90.49
C SER A 187 -49.57 49.70 -89.00
N THR A 188 -49.32 48.44 -88.63
CA THR A 188 -49.13 48.01 -87.24
C THR A 188 -47.80 47.28 -87.09
N CYS A 189 -47.02 47.64 -86.08
CA CYS A 189 -45.73 47.00 -85.77
C CYS A 189 -45.72 46.50 -84.33
N GLU A 190 -45.55 45.20 -84.13
CA GLU A 190 -45.44 44.53 -82.83
C GLU A 190 -43.96 44.40 -82.43
N PHE A 191 -43.65 44.71 -81.17
CA PHE A 191 -42.29 44.71 -80.63
C PHE A 191 -42.11 43.65 -79.54
N ARG A 192 -41.01 42.89 -79.63
CA ARG A 192 -40.63 41.85 -78.67
C ARG A 192 -39.16 42.00 -78.26
N CYS A 193 -38.89 41.79 -76.98
CA CYS A 193 -37.53 41.74 -76.42
C CYS A 193 -36.98 40.31 -76.48
N GLN A 194 -35.66 40.19 -76.45
CA GLN A 194 -35.00 38.90 -76.24
C GLN A 194 -35.23 38.40 -74.81
N GLU A 195 -35.04 37.09 -74.61
CA GLU A 195 -35.17 36.47 -73.29
C GLU A 195 -34.25 37.15 -72.26
N GLY A 196 -34.77 37.39 -71.06
CA GLY A 196 -34.06 38.10 -69.99
C GLY A 196 -34.19 39.63 -70.00
N PHE A 197 -34.89 40.20 -70.98
CA PHE A 197 -35.18 41.63 -71.06
C PHE A 197 -36.69 41.91 -71.10
N GLU A 198 -37.16 42.88 -70.32
CA GLU A 198 -38.54 43.35 -70.34
C GLU A 198 -38.71 44.57 -71.23
N ARG A 199 -39.89 44.68 -71.86
CA ARG A 199 -40.24 45.82 -72.72
C ARG A 199 -40.76 46.99 -71.90
N ARG A 200 -40.06 48.13 -71.96
CA ARG A 200 -40.52 49.45 -71.48
C ARG A 200 -41.18 50.21 -72.64
N GLY A 201 -42.49 50.41 -72.55
CA GLY A 201 -43.26 51.17 -73.54
C GLY A 201 -44.32 50.34 -74.27
N ALA A 202 -44.86 50.90 -75.35
CA ALA A 202 -45.96 50.32 -76.11
C ALA A 202 -45.52 49.04 -76.85
N GLY A 203 -46.36 48.01 -76.82
CA GLY A 203 -46.08 46.73 -77.49
C GLY A 203 -46.42 46.68 -78.96
N MET A 204 -47.30 47.56 -79.38
CA MET A 204 -47.73 47.68 -80.76
C MET A 204 -47.83 49.17 -81.08
N LEU A 205 -47.21 49.56 -82.18
CA LEU A 205 -47.34 50.91 -82.74
C LEU A 205 -48.26 50.86 -83.97
N ARG A 206 -49.12 51.87 -84.10
CA ARG A 206 -50.01 52.03 -85.25
C ARG A 206 -49.82 53.39 -85.89
N CYS A 207 -49.74 53.43 -87.23
CA CYS A 207 -49.65 54.68 -87.98
C CYS A 207 -51.01 55.38 -88.04
N LEU A 208 -51.09 56.59 -87.50
CA LEU A 208 -52.31 57.38 -87.37
C LEU A 208 -52.55 58.29 -88.57
N PRO A 209 -53.78 58.82 -88.77
CA PRO A 209 -54.05 59.81 -89.81
C PRO A 209 -53.23 61.10 -89.69
N SER A 210 -52.71 61.38 -88.48
CA SER A 210 -51.88 62.55 -88.18
C SER A 210 -50.44 62.46 -88.71
N GLN A 211 -50.07 61.39 -89.42
CA GLN A 211 -48.70 61.08 -89.86
C GLN A 211 -47.74 60.71 -88.72
N GLU A 212 -48.27 60.46 -87.52
CA GLU A 212 -47.52 60.05 -86.34
C GLU A 212 -47.82 58.60 -85.95
N TRP A 213 -46.85 57.96 -85.29
CA TRP A 213 -47.07 56.68 -84.64
C TRP A 213 -47.82 56.88 -83.32
N SER A 214 -48.61 55.88 -82.94
CA SER A 214 -49.39 55.91 -81.70
C SER A 214 -48.56 56.05 -80.41
N ALA A 215 -47.26 55.75 -80.45
CA ALA A 215 -46.30 55.96 -79.38
C ALA A 215 -44.85 55.89 -79.92
N ASN A 216 -43.87 56.18 -79.05
CA ASN A 216 -42.45 56.00 -79.35
C ASN A 216 -42.05 54.51 -79.37
N ILE A 217 -40.93 54.20 -80.05
CA ILE A 217 -40.33 52.86 -80.08
C ILE A 217 -40.01 52.41 -78.65
N PRO A 218 -40.45 51.20 -78.21
CA PRO A 218 -40.17 50.71 -76.88
C PRO A 218 -38.68 50.34 -76.70
N THR A 219 -38.20 50.35 -75.47
CA THR A 219 -36.85 49.90 -75.11
C THR A 219 -36.91 48.56 -74.38
N CYS A 220 -35.85 47.76 -74.50
CA CYS A 220 -35.70 46.52 -73.74
C CYS A 220 -34.72 46.74 -72.58
N THR A 221 -35.17 46.53 -71.35
CA THR A 221 -34.34 46.66 -70.14
C THR A 221 -34.15 45.30 -69.50
N ALA A 222 -32.94 44.97 -69.05
CA ALA A 222 -32.68 43.70 -68.40
C ALA A 222 -33.56 43.51 -67.17
N ILE A 223 -34.13 42.32 -66.99
CA ILE A 223 -35.00 42.01 -65.86
C ILE A 223 -34.20 42.08 -64.57
N THR A 224 -34.74 42.75 -63.55
CA THR A 224 -34.05 42.97 -62.26
C THR A 224 -34.45 41.91 -61.25
N CYS A 225 -33.47 41.29 -60.60
CA CYS A 225 -33.67 40.39 -59.47
C CYS A 225 -33.60 41.14 -58.13
N PRO A 226 -34.17 40.59 -57.03
CA PRO A 226 -34.01 41.15 -55.70
C PRO A 226 -32.54 41.33 -55.31
N VAL A 227 -32.19 42.44 -54.65
CA VAL A 227 -30.82 42.70 -54.20
C VAL A 227 -30.37 41.64 -53.20
N LEU A 228 -29.23 40.99 -53.47
CA LEU A 228 -28.63 40.03 -52.52
C LEU A 228 -27.69 40.74 -51.55
N ARG A 229 -27.69 40.24 -50.31
CA ARG A 229 -26.78 40.67 -49.23
C ARG A 229 -25.87 39.51 -48.86
N ALA A 230 -24.68 39.85 -48.36
CA ALA A 230 -23.77 38.85 -47.81
C ALA A 230 -24.46 38.16 -46.61
N PRO A 231 -24.37 36.83 -46.50
CA PRO A 231 -24.85 36.11 -45.32
C PRO A 231 -24.04 36.51 -44.07
N ASP A 232 -24.66 36.42 -42.90
CA ASP A 232 -23.99 36.67 -41.62
C ASP A 232 -22.78 35.74 -41.49
N GLN A 233 -21.64 36.27 -41.02
CA GLN A 233 -20.34 35.57 -41.00
C GLN A 233 -19.86 35.08 -42.38
N GLY A 234 -20.34 35.70 -43.47
CA GLY A 234 -19.93 35.42 -44.84
C GLY A 234 -19.56 36.66 -45.64
N LYS A 235 -19.13 36.42 -46.88
CA LYS A 235 -18.79 37.42 -47.89
C LYS A 235 -19.48 37.07 -49.19
N GLN A 236 -19.94 38.09 -49.91
CA GLN A 236 -20.47 37.95 -51.26
C GLN A 236 -19.57 38.67 -52.27
N ASN A 237 -19.44 38.11 -53.46
CA ASN A 237 -18.78 38.72 -54.59
C ASN A 237 -19.67 38.59 -55.83
N CYS A 238 -20.13 39.70 -56.38
CA CYS A 238 -21.08 39.72 -57.49
C CYS A 238 -20.45 40.30 -58.76
N SER A 239 -20.74 39.68 -59.90
CA SER A 239 -20.47 40.19 -61.24
C SER A 239 -21.79 40.59 -61.91
N HIS A 240 -21.86 41.83 -62.41
CA HIS A 240 -23.04 42.42 -63.01
C HIS A 240 -22.79 42.70 -64.49
N LEU A 241 -23.54 42.05 -65.39
CA LEU A 241 -23.30 42.13 -66.84
C LEU A 241 -24.11 43.26 -67.50
N HIS A 242 -25.39 43.39 -67.13
CA HIS A 242 -26.35 44.33 -67.73
C HIS A 242 -26.90 45.34 -66.70
N GLY A 243 -26.14 45.63 -65.65
CA GLY A 243 -26.54 46.47 -64.51
C GLY A 243 -26.64 45.70 -63.19
N ASP A 244 -26.73 46.44 -62.08
CA ASP A 244 -26.72 45.86 -60.73
C ASP A 244 -27.91 44.92 -60.50
N PHE A 245 -27.61 43.67 -60.17
CA PHE A 245 -28.59 42.61 -59.90
C PHE A 245 -29.60 42.37 -61.03
N THR A 246 -29.21 42.60 -62.29
CA THR A 246 -30.05 42.28 -63.48
C THR A 246 -29.72 40.92 -64.08
N PHE A 247 -30.55 40.45 -65.02
CA PHE A 247 -30.41 39.17 -65.73
C PHE A 247 -28.96 38.87 -66.14
N GLY A 248 -28.49 37.67 -65.82
CA GLY A 248 -27.10 37.24 -66.01
C GLY A 248 -26.12 37.69 -64.92
N SER A 249 -26.55 38.46 -63.92
CA SER A 249 -25.73 38.75 -62.73
C SER A 249 -25.46 37.46 -61.97
N THR A 250 -24.20 37.25 -61.57
CA THR A 250 -23.78 36.07 -60.79
C THR A 250 -23.16 36.51 -59.47
N CYS A 251 -23.63 35.96 -58.35
CA CYS A 251 -23.09 36.23 -57.02
C CYS A 251 -22.51 34.95 -56.42
N ALA A 252 -21.24 34.97 -56.04
CA ALA A 252 -20.56 33.88 -55.34
C ALA A 252 -20.48 34.16 -53.84
N PHE A 253 -20.69 33.13 -53.02
CA PHE A 253 -20.75 33.21 -51.57
C PHE A 253 -19.62 32.39 -50.93
N SER A 254 -19.07 32.93 -49.84
CA SER A 254 -18.04 32.26 -49.04
C SER A 254 -18.23 32.60 -47.56
N CYS A 255 -17.88 31.66 -46.67
CA CYS A 255 -17.97 31.87 -45.23
C CYS A 255 -16.62 32.26 -44.63
N GLN A 256 -16.65 32.97 -43.51
CA GLN A 256 -15.47 33.25 -42.71
C GLN A 256 -14.90 31.97 -42.09
N LYS A 257 -13.66 32.01 -41.63
CA LYS A 257 -12.98 30.84 -41.04
C LYS A 257 -13.81 30.30 -39.86
N GLY A 258 -14.03 28.98 -39.84
CA GLY A 258 -14.79 28.30 -38.80
C GLY A 258 -16.31 28.23 -39.05
N PHE A 259 -16.76 28.70 -40.21
CA PHE A 259 -18.13 28.56 -40.69
C PHE A 259 -18.16 27.87 -42.05
N VAL A 260 -19.20 27.05 -42.28
CA VAL A 260 -19.42 26.30 -43.51
C VAL A 260 -20.63 26.87 -44.24
N LEU A 261 -20.51 26.98 -45.57
CA LEU A 261 -21.59 27.46 -46.42
C LEU A 261 -22.64 26.35 -46.59
N MET A 262 -23.86 26.64 -46.15
CA MET A 262 -25.04 25.81 -46.37
C MET A 262 -25.83 26.41 -47.53
N GLY A 263 -26.01 25.61 -48.59
CA GLY A 263 -26.66 26.06 -49.83
C GLY A 263 -25.68 26.20 -51.01
N PRO A 264 -26.12 26.83 -52.12
CA PRO A 264 -25.32 26.92 -53.34
C PRO A 264 -24.15 27.92 -53.20
N GLN A 265 -22.99 27.57 -53.77
CA GLN A 265 -21.79 28.42 -53.77
C GLN A 265 -21.93 29.67 -54.65
N SER A 266 -22.80 29.63 -55.65
CA SER A 266 -23.13 30.75 -56.51
C SER A 266 -24.61 30.77 -56.86
N ARG A 267 -25.14 31.97 -57.09
CA ARG A 267 -26.50 32.19 -57.59
C ARG A 267 -26.44 33.09 -58.81
N GLU A 268 -27.34 32.86 -59.76
CA GLU A 268 -27.47 33.61 -61.00
C GLU A 268 -28.88 34.22 -61.11
N CYS A 269 -28.97 35.45 -61.60
CA CYS A 269 -30.24 36.13 -61.85
C CYS A 269 -30.85 35.61 -63.16
N SER A 270 -31.95 34.87 -63.04
CA SER A 270 -32.62 34.22 -64.17
C SER A 270 -33.60 35.15 -64.90
N ALA A 271 -34.04 34.72 -66.09
CA ALA A 271 -34.97 35.49 -66.95
C ALA A 271 -36.36 35.68 -66.33
N THR A 272 -36.69 35.02 -65.22
CA THR A 272 -37.94 35.21 -64.47
C THR A 272 -37.84 36.31 -63.41
N GLY A 273 -36.67 36.91 -63.21
CA GLY A 273 -36.44 37.89 -62.14
C GLY A 273 -36.21 37.26 -60.77
N SER A 274 -35.93 35.96 -60.71
CA SER A 274 -35.56 35.25 -59.48
C SER A 274 -34.12 34.72 -59.53
N TRP A 275 -33.49 34.65 -58.37
CA TRP A 275 -32.17 34.02 -58.24
C TRP A 275 -32.29 32.49 -58.26
N THR A 276 -31.33 31.83 -58.88
CA THR A 276 -31.23 30.36 -58.87
C THR A 276 -30.92 29.83 -57.47
N GLY A 277 -31.48 28.67 -57.13
CA GLY A 277 -31.24 27.97 -55.86
C GLY A 277 -31.75 28.71 -54.63
N ASP A 278 -31.59 28.09 -53.47
CA ASP A 278 -31.94 28.68 -52.18
C ASP A 278 -30.92 29.74 -51.73
N THR A 279 -31.33 30.61 -50.82
CA THR A 279 -30.42 31.61 -50.23
C THR A 279 -29.41 30.93 -49.31
N PRO A 280 -28.09 31.01 -49.58
CA PRO A 280 -27.09 30.34 -48.77
C PRO A 280 -26.86 31.09 -47.45
N HIS A 281 -26.53 30.35 -46.40
CA HIS A 281 -26.18 30.87 -45.09
C HIS A 281 -24.94 30.18 -44.52
N CYS A 282 -24.27 30.81 -43.56
CA CYS A 282 -23.07 30.27 -42.93
C CYS A 282 -23.41 29.68 -41.57
N GLU A 283 -23.10 28.41 -41.36
CA GLU A 283 -23.26 27.73 -40.06
C GLU A 283 -21.89 27.47 -39.43
N ALA A 284 -21.79 27.66 -38.11
CA ALA A 284 -20.55 27.39 -37.40
C ALA A 284 -20.21 25.89 -37.46
N VAL A 285 -18.94 25.56 -37.69
CA VAL A 285 -18.49 24.16 -37.77
C VAL A 285 -18.75 23.48 -36.42
N ALA A 286 -19.45 22.34 -36.44
CA ALA A 286 -19.73 21.55 -35.25
C ALA A 286 -18.57 20.61 -34.91
N CYS A 287 -18.18 20.55 -33.64
CA CYS A 287 -17.28 19.54 -33.09
C CYS A 287 -18.08 18.40 -32.44
N PRO A 288 -17.48 17.21 -32.26
CA PRO A 288 -18.10 16.12 -31.51
C PRO A 288 -18.53 16.56 -30.10
N VAL A 289 -19.71 16.14 -29.65
CA VAL A 289 -20.21 16.48 -28.30
C VAL A 289 -19.29 15.88 -27.24
N LEU A 290 -18.79 16.72 -26.34
CA LEU A 290 -17.97 16.29 -25.21
C LEU A 290 -18.86 15.88 -24.03
N ARG A 291 -18.36 14.93 -23.23
CA ARG A 291 -18.95 14.49 -21.97
C ARG A 291 -17.94 14.65 -20.85
N ALA A 292 -18.43 14.80 -19.61
CA ALA A 292 -17.57 14.81 -18.45
C ALA A 292 -16.85 13.45 -18.34
N PRO A 293 -15.53 13.45 -18.04
CA PRO A 293 -14.80 12.22 -17.77
C PRO A 293 -15.33 11.56 -16.49
N ASP A 294 -15.14 10.24 -16.36
CA ASP A 294 -15.51 9.52 -15.14
C ASP A 294 -14.82 10.14 -13.92
N GLN A 295 -15.57 10.36 -12.83
CA GLN A 295 -15.09 11.09 -11.64
C GLN A 295 -14.62 12.53 -11.91
N GLY A 296 -15.10 13.14 -12.99
CA GLY A 296 -14.83 14.52 -13.34
C GLY A 296 -16.08 15.34 -13.66
N GLU A 297 -15.85 16.62 -13.92
CA GLU A 297 -16.85 17.62 -14.25
C GLU A 297 -16.45 18.35 -15.53
N LEU A 298 -17.46 18.79 -16.28
CA LEU A 298 -17.31 19.49 -17.56
C LEU A 298 -18.09 20.79 -17.50
N ASN A 299 -17.41 21.90 -17.77
CA ASN A 299 -18.03 23.21 -17.88
C ASN A 299 -17.68 23.83 -19.24
N CYS A 300 -18.69 24.04 -20.09
CA CYS A 300 -18.50 24.53 -21.45
C CYS A 300 -19.13 25.91 -21.65
N SER A 301 -18.41 26.77 -22.36
CA SER A 301 -18.90 28.04 -22.91
C SER A 301 -19.08 27.90 -24.42
N HIS A 302 -20.28 28.24 -24.90
CA HIS A 302 -20.68 28.09 -26.29
C HIS A 302 -20.95 29.45 -26.92
N LEU A 303 -20.15 29.86 -27.90
CA LEU A 303 -20.25 31.20 -28.51
C LEU A 303 -21.23 31.25 -29.70
N HIS A 304 -21.21 30.24 -30.56
CA HIS A 304 -21.96 30.21 -31.83
C HIS A 304 -22.96 29.04 -31.92
N GLY A 305 -23.20 28.35 -30.80
CA GLY A 305 -24.01 27.13 -30.73
C GLY A 305 -23.35 26.05 -29.88
N ASN A 306 -24.12 25.03 -29.49
CA ASN A 306 -23.62 23.95 -28.65
C ASN A 306 -22.52 23.17 -29.38
N PHE A 307 -21.32 23.14 -28.79
CA PHE A 307 -20.14 22.44 -29.31
C PHE A 307 -19.73 22.87 -30.73
N THR A 308 -19.97 24.12 -31.12
CA THR A 308 -19.52 24.67 -32.42
C THR A 308 -18.19 25.43 -32.29
N PHE A 309 -17.60 25.81 -33.42
CA PHE A 309 -16.36 26.60 -33.51
C PHE A 309 -16.30 27.73 -32.47
N GLY A 310 -15.18 27.80 -31.74
CA GLY A 310 -14.98 28.75 -30.64
C GLY A 310 -15.61 28.35 -29.31
N SER A 311 -16.27 27.18 -29.22
CA SER A 311 -16.68 26.62 -27.92
C SER A 311 -15.46 26.20 -27.11
N THR A 312 -15.44 26.53 -25.82
CA THR A 312 -14.36 26.15 -24.90
C THR A 312 -14.92 25.36 -23.73
N CYS A 313 -14.37 24.18 -23.49
CA CYS A 313 -14.79 23.29 -22.42
C CYS A 313 -13.64 23.09 -21.44
N ALA A 314 -13.86 23.46 -20.17
CA ALA A 314 -12.94 23.26 -19.06
C ALA A 314 -13.29 21.96 -18.30
N PHE A 315 -12.25 21.24 -17.88
CA PHE A 315 -12.34 19.96 -17.20
C PHE A 315 -11.76 20.07 -15.79
N SER A 316 -12.44 19.46 -14.83
CA SER A 316 -11.97 19.33 -13.44
C SER A 316 -12.28 17.93 -12.92
N CYS A 317 -11.49 17.46 -11.95
CA CYS A 317 -11.72 16.18 -11.30
C CYS A 317 -12.32 16.36 -9.92
N GLN A 318 -13.11 15.37 -9.49
CA GLN A 318 -13.63 15.31 -8.13
C GLN A 318 -12.50 15.13 -7.12
N LYS A 319 -12.78 15.40 -5.84
CA LYS A 319 -11.79 15.29 -4.76
C LYS A 319 -11.17 13.90 -4.72
N GLY A 320 -9.84 13.83 -4.67
CA GLY A 320 -9.08 12.56 -4.64
C GLY A 320 -8.67 12.02 -6.01
N PHE A 321 -9.00 12.75 -7.08
CA PHE A 321 -8.59 12.45 -8.45
C PHE A 321 -7.80 13.62 -9.05
N VAL A 322 -6.82 13.32 -9.89
CA VAL A 322 -6.00 14.30 -10.61
C VAL A 322 -6.34 14.27 -12.11
N LEU A 323 -6.40 15.45 -12.73
CA LEU A 323 -6.66 15.57 -14.16
C LEU A 323 -5.40 15.26 -14.95
N MET A 324 -5.48 14.25 -15.80
CA MET A 324 -4.44 13.89 -16.75
C MET A 324 -4.82 14.41 -18.13
N GLY A 325 -4.00 15.31 -18.68
CA GLY A 325 -4.25 15.96 -19.98
C GLY A 325 -4.53 17.47 -19.85
N PRO A 326 -5.06 18.11 -20.92
CA PRO A 326 -5.30 19.55 -20.93
C PRO A 326 -6.47 19.96 -20.03
N GLN A 327 -6.33 21.08 -19.31
CA GLN A 327 -7.38 21.63 -18.44
C GLN A 327 -8.57 22.20 -19.21
N SER A 328 -8.38 22.54 -20.49
CA SER A 328 -9.44 23.04 -21.37
C SER A 328 -9.19 22.63 -22.80
N ARG A 329 -10.28 22.38 -23.54
CA ARG A 329 -10.26 22.13 -24.98
C ARG A 329 -11.14 23.15 -25.70
N GLU A 330 -10.73 23.51 -26.91
CA GLU A 330 -11.43 24.48 -27.77
C GLU A 330 -11.82 23.82 -29.10
N CYS A 331 -13.03 24.10 -29.59
CA CYS A 331 -13.51 23.60 -30.88
C CYS A 331 -12.88 24.41 -32.03
N SER A 332 -12.05 23.74 -32.83
CA SER A 332 -11.30 24.38 -33.92
C SER A 332 -12.15 24.60 -35.17
N ALA A 333 -11.64 25.42 -36.10
CA ALA A 333 -12.27 25.67 -37.39
C ALA A 333 -12.35 24.43 -38.30
N THR A 334 -11.66 23.33 -37.95
CA THR A 334 -11.70 22.06 -38.69
C THR A 334 -12.75 21.09 -38.13
N GLY A 335 -13.46 21.46 -37.06
CA GLY A 335 -14.45 20.59 -36.41
C GLY A 335 -13.85 19.55 -35.47
N SER A 336 -12.63 19.81 -34.98
CA SER A 336 -11.95 18.96 -34.01
C SER A 336 -11.61 19.74 -32.75
N TRP A 337 -11.68 19.07 -31.60
CA TRP A 337 -11.22 19.65 -30.34
C TRP A 337 -9.70 19.73 -30.28
N THR A 338 -9.17 20.80 -29.70
CA THR A 338 -7.73 20.93 -29.42
C THR A 338 -7.27 19.97 -28.33
N GLY A 339 -6.03 19.52 -28.42
CA GLY A 339 -5.40 18.61 -27.43
C GLY A 339 -6.04 17.21 -27.37
N ASP A 340 -5.47 16.37 -26.52
CA ASP A 340 -5.98 15.03 -26.25
C ASP A 340 -7.19 15.07 -25.29
N THR A 341 -7.96 13.99 -25.26
CA THR A 341 -9.10 13.86 -24.32
C THR A 341 -8.57 13.65 -22.90
N PRO A 342 -8.84 14.56 -21.94
CA PRO A 342 -8.37 14.41 -20.58
C PRO A 342 -9.22 13.38 -19.81
N HIS A 343 -8.59 12.74 -18.82
CA HIS A 343 -9.25 11.79 -17.92
C HIS A 343 -8.79 12.02 -16.47
N CYS A 344 -9.60 11.55 -15.52
CA CYS A 344 -9.31 11.67 -14.09
C CYS A 344 -8.71 10.36 -13.56
N GLU A 345 -7.54 10.44 -12.94
CA GLU A 345 -6.88 9.30 -12.29
C GLU A 345 -6.92 9.46 -10.78
N ALA A 346 -7.21 8.38 -10.05
CA ALA A 346 -7.21 8.41 -8.60
C ALA A 346 -5.79 8.65 -8.07
N ILE A 347 -5.65 9.54 -7.08
CA ILE A 347 -4.34 9.89 -6.51
C ILE A 347 -3.73 8.64 -5.84
N ALA A 348 -2.51 8.29 -6.22
CA ALA A 348 -1.80 7.15 -5.66
C ALA A 348 -1.12 7.49 -4.33
N CYS A 349 -1.25 6.61 -3.35
CA CYS A 349 -0.45 6.61 -2.13
C CYS A 349 0.75 5.65 -2.25
N PRO A 350 1.80 5.82 -1.43
CA PRO A 350 2.90 4.86 -1.35
C PRO A 350 2.40 3.43 -1.12
N VAL A 351 2.93 2.46 -1.85
CA VAL A 351 2.55 1.05 -1.72
C VAL A 351 2.86 0.57 -0.30
N LEU A 352 1.85 0.00 0.38
CA LEU A 352 2.02 -0.59 1.69
C LEU A 352 2.43 -2.06 1.58
N ARG A 353 3.20 -2.53 2.57
CA ARG A 353 3.58 -3.93 2.74
C ARG A 353 3.13 -4.40 4.12
N ALA A 354 2.90 -5.71 4.25
CA ALA A 354 2.63 -6.30 5.55
C ALA A 354 3.85 -6.09 6.48
N PRO A 355 3.64 -5.69 7.74
CA PRO A 355 4.71 -5.62 8.73
C PRO A 355 5.28 -7.02 9.00
N ASP A 356 6.53 -7.09 9.44
CA ASP A 356 7.16 -8.37 9.80
C ASP A 356 6.33 -9.10 10.86
N GLN A 357 6.09 -10.41 10.66
CA GLN A 357 5.20 -11.22 11.50
C GLN A 357 3.73 -10.72 11.52
N GLY A 358 3.32 -9.96 10.50
CA GLY A 358 1.96 -9.49 10.33
C GLY A 358 1.38 -9.79 8.94
N GLU A 359 0.10 -9.49 8.80
CA GLU A 359 -0.70 -9.66 7.60
C GLU A 359 -1.33 -8.31 7.21
N LEU A 360 -1.52 -8.14 5.90
CA LEU A 360 -2.09 -6.94 5.31
C LEU A 360 -3.27 -7.34 4.44
N ASN A 361 -4.44 -6.78 4.73
CA ASN A 361 -5.63 -6.95 3.89
C ASN A 361 -6.13 -5.58 3.43
N CYS A 362 -6.12 -5.35 2.13
CA CYS A 362 -6.47 -4.06 1.54
C CYS A 362 -7.69 -4.15 0.63
N SER A 363 -8.55 -3.14 0.70
CA SER A 363 -9.59 -2.86 -0.29
C SER A 363 -9.17 -1.68 -1.17
N HIS A 364 -9.36 -1.83 -2.48
CA HIS A 364 -8.86 -0.91 -3.51
C HIS A 364 -9.98 -0.47 -4.46
N PRO A 365 -10.82 0.50 -4.07
CA PRO A 365 -12.02 0.88 -4.84
C PRO A 365 -11.69 1.48 -6.21
N HIS A 366 -10.56 2.18 -6.32
CA HIS A 366 -10.17 2.96 -7.50
C HIS A 366 -8.78 2.56 -8.03
N GLY A 367 -8.35 1.33 -7.78
CA GLY A 367 -7.02 0.82 -8.13
C GLY A 367 -6.09 0.61 -6.93
N ASN A 368 -4.98 -0.10 -7.16
CA ASN A 368 -4.08 -0.53 -6.09
C ASN A 368 -3.44 0.68 -5.38
N PHE A 369 -3.68 0.79 -4.07
CA PHE A 369 -3.15 1.83 -3.19
C PHE A 369 -3.48 3.27 -3.64
N THR A 370 -4.63 3.48 -4.28
CA THR A 370 -5.13 4.81 -4.65
C THR A 370 -6.13 5.37 -3.63
N PHE A 371 -6.52 6.64 -3.78
CA PHE A 371 -7.47 7.35 -2.92
C PHE A 371 -8.67 6.48 -2.49
N GLY A 372 -8.98 6.50 -1.19
CA GLY A 372 -10.03 5.67 -0.60
C GLY A 372 -9.64 4.20 -0.35
N SER A 373 -8.44 3.77 -0.78
CA SER A 373 -7.93 2.45 -0.41
C SER A 373 -7.81 2.34 1.10
N THR A 374 -8.34 1.26 1.68
CA THR A 374 -8.27 1.00 3.12
C THR A 374 -7.54 -0.31 3.36
N CYS A 375 -6.48 -0.26 4.16
CA CYS A 375 -5.66 -1.42 4.50
C CYS A 375 -5.75 -1.71 6.00
N ALA A 376 -6.20 -2.91 6.35
CA ALA A 376 -6.25 -3.42 7.71
C ALA A 376 -5.02 -4.28 8.02
N PHE A 377 -4.51 -4.14 9.24
CA PHE A 377 -3.30 -4.81 9.72
C PHE A 377 -3.66 -5.76 10.86
N SER A 378 -3.06 -6.96 10.84
CA SER A 378 -3.14 -7.95 11.91
C SER A 378 -1.78 -8.59 12.14
N CYS A 379 -1.52 -9.07 13.36
CA CYS A 379 -0.30 -9.78 13.69
C CYS A 379 -0.55 -11.28 13.77
N GLN A 380 0.47 -12.07 13.44
CA GLN A 380 0.45 -13.51 13.62
C GLN A 380 0.38 -13.88 15.11
N LYS A 381 -0.01 -15.12 15.40
CA LYS A 381 -0.14 -15.61 16.78
C LYS A 381 1.17 -15.41 17.56
N GLY A 382 1.07 -14.84 18.75
CA GLY A 382 2.23 -14.57 19.62
C GLY A 382 2.84 -13.18 19.45
N PHE A 383 2.28 -12.35 18.56
CA PHE A 383 2.65 -10.96 18.35
C PHE A 383 1.44 -10.03 18.56
N VAL A 384 1.69 -8.81 19.05
CA VAL A 384 0.69 -7.78 19.26
C VAL A 384 0.93 -6.60 18.31
N LEU A 385 -0.16 -6.05 17.76
CA LEU A 385 -0.09 -4.90 16.85
C LEU A 385 0.11 -3.61 17.63
N MET A 386 1.19 -2.90 17.33
CA MET A 386 1.49 -1.58 17.86
C MET A 386 1.18 -0.53 16.78
N GLY A 387 0.25 0.38 17.07
CA GLY A 387 -0.21 1.40 16.12
C GLY A 387 -1.66 1.21 15.64
N PRO A 388 -2.07 1.89 14.56
CA PRO A 388 -3.44 1.85 14.07
C PRO A 388 -3.79 0.50 13.42
N LYS A 389 -5.02 0.01 13.68
CA LYS A 389 -5.54 -1.26 13.10
C LYS A 389 -5.82 -1.17 11.59
N SER A 390 -6.01 0.04 11.07
CA SER A 390 -6.25 0.29 9.66
C SER A 390 -5.72 1.65 9.24
N ARG A 391 -5.32 1.78 7.98
CA ARG A 391 -4.91 3.04 7.35
C ARG A 391 -5.69 3.26 6.06
N GLU A 392 -5.99 4.51 5.76
CA GLU A 392 -6.73 4.93 4.56
C GLU A 392 -5.87 5.88 3.70
N CYS A 393 -5.94 5.72 2.37
CA CYS A 393 -5.26 6.59 1.42
C CYS A 393 -6.07 7.87 1.20
N THR A 394 -5.49 9.02 1.56
CA THR A 394 -6.16 10.32 1.52
C THR A 394 -6.04 11.00 0.16
N ALA A 395 -6.85 12.04 -0.06
CA ALA A 395 -6.81 12.86 -1.27
C ALA A 395 -5.49 13.66 -1.44
N MET A 396 -4.59 13.60 -0.46
CA MET A 396 -3.25 14.21 -0.52
C MET A 396 -2.18 13.20 -0.96
N GLY A 397 -2.55 11.96 -1.28
CA GLY A 397 -1.60 10.90 -1.64
C GLY A 397 -0.82 10.36 -0.44
N THR A 398 -1.32 10.54 0.79
CA THR A 398 -0.70 10.05 2.02
C THR A 398 -1.65 9.13 2.80
N TRP A 399 -1.07 8.18 3.52
CA TRP A 399 -1.82 7.29 4.41
C TRP A 399 -2.11 7.94 5.76
N THR A 400 -3.29 7.70 6.31
CA THR A 400 -3.64 8.13 7.67
C THR A 400 -2.80 7.42 8.74
N GLY A 401 -2.39 8.15 9.79
CA GLY A 401 -1.67 7.61 10.95
C GLY A 401 -0.27 7.07 10.62
N ASP A 402 0.45 6.62 11.64
CA ASP A 402 1.79 6.04 11.51
C ASP A 402 1.74 4.57 11.06
N ALA A 403 2.86 4.07 10.52
CA ALA A 403 2.97 2.67 10.11
C ALA A 403 2.96 1.75 11.35
N PRO A 404 2.02 0.79 11.46
CA PRO A 404 2.00 -0.13 12.57
C PRO A 404 3.05 -1.23 12.42
N HIS A 405 3.51 -1.79 13.54
CA HIS A 405 4.44 -2.92 13.59
C HIS A 405 3.98 -3.97 14.60
N CYS A 406 4.45 -5.21 14.43
CA CYS A 406 4.11 -6.32 15.31
C CYS A 406 5.26 -6.55 16.31
N GLU A 407 4.95 -6.57 17.60
CA GLU A 407 5.91 -6.87 18.66
C GLU A 407 5.60 -8.24 19.29
N ALA A 408 6.64 -9.03 19.56
CA ALA A 408 6.47 -10.32 20.20
C ALA A 408 5.98 -10.16 21.64
N ILE A 409 5.01 -10.96 22.05
CA ILE A 409 4.43 -10.90 23.41
C ILE A 409 5.50 -11.28 24.43
N ALA A 410 5.72 -10.41 25.43
CA ALA A 410 6.71 -10.64 26.48
C ALA A 410 6.17 -11.55 27.59
N CYS A 411 7.01 -12.49 28.04
CA CYS A 411 6.80 -13.26 29.26
C CYS A 411 7.60 -12.67 30.43
N PRO A 412 7.24 -12.97 31.69
CA PRO A 412 8.03 -12.59 32.86
C PRO A 412 9.48 -13.06 32.73
N VAL A 413 10.46 -12.23 33.08
CA VAL A 413 11.88 -12.57 33.01
C VAL A 413 12.19 -13.76 33.93
N LEU A 414 12.78 -14.83 33.38
CA LEU A 414 13.26 -15.96 34.17
C LEU A 414 14.69 -15.71 34.65
N ARG A 415 15.00 -16.23 35.84
CA ARG A 415 16.34 -16.22 36.43
C ARG A 415 16.79 -17.66 36.68
N ALA A 416 18.10 -17.87 36.71
CA ALA A 416 18.65 -19.15 37.08
C ALA A 416 18.23 -19.53 38.52
N PRO A 417 17.78 -20.78 38.76
CA PRO A 417 17.51 -21.25 40.11
C PRO A 417 18.82 -21.28 40.91
N ASP A 418 18.72 -21.18 42.24
CA ASP A 418 19.90 -21.29 43.10
C ASP A 418 20.61 -22.63 42.89
N GLN A 419 21.94 -22.61 42.84
CA GLN A 419 22.80 -23.75 42.46
C GLN A 419 22.46 -24.40 41.09
N GLY A 420 21.84 -23.62 40.20
CA GLY A 420 21.52 -24.02 38.83
C GLY A 420 21.94 -23.01 37.78
N GLU A 421 21.87 -23.43 36.53
CA GLU A 421 22.19 -22.65 35.35
C GLU A 421 20.95 -22.54 34.45
N LEU A 422 20.88 -21.41 33.74
CA LEU A 422 19.80 -21.10 32.83
C LEU A 422 20.39 -20.81 31.46
N ASN A 423 20.00 -21.60 30.46
CA ASN A 423 20.37 -21.35 29.07
C ASN A 423 19.10 -21.08 28.25
N CYS A 424 18.95 -19.85 27.77
CA CYS A 424 17.78 -19.43 27.02
C CYS A 424 18.12 -19.13 25.56
N SER A 425 17.21 -19.54 24.67
CA SER A 425 17.17 -19.11 23.28
C SER A 425 16.02 -18.12 23.09
N HIS A 426 16.32 -16.97 22.47
CA HIS A 426 15.43 -15.83 22.33
C HIS A 426 15.24 -15.46 20.86
N PRO A 427 14.42 -16.20 20.10
CA PRO A 427 14.28 -16.02 18.65
C PRO A 427 13.68 -14.65 18.26
N HIS A 428 12.86 -14.06 19.12
CA HIS A 428 12.13 -12.82 18.86
C HIS A 428 12.36 -11.73 19.93
N GLY A 429 13.51 -11.80 20.62
CA GLY A 429 13.86 -10.89 21.72
C GLY A 429 13.84 -11.55 23.11
N ASN A 430 14.40 -10.85 24.10
CA ASN A 430 14.62 -11.41 25.43
C ASN A 430 13.29 -11.74 26.13
N PHE A 431 13.11 -13.02 26.45
CA PHE A 431 11.94 -13.56 27.15
C PHE A 431 10.60 -13.28 26.45
N THR A 432 10.58 -13.20 25.11
CA THR A 432 9.36 -13.05 24.32
C THR A 432 8.85 -14.38 23.75
N PHE A 433 7.68 -14.38 23.13
CA PHE A 433 7.02 -15.55 22.53
C PHE A 433 8.00 -16.46 21.76
N GLY A 434 7.94 -17.76 22.01
CA GLY A 434 8.84 -18.76 21.44
C GLY A 434 10.21 -18.86 22.14
N SER A 435 10.50 -17.98 23.11
CA SER A 435 11.71 -18.13 23.94
C SER A 435 11.66 -19.45 24.68
N THR A 436 12.75 -20.22 24.59
CA THR A 436 12.89 -21.51 25.27
C THR A 436 14.06 -21.45 26.22
N CYS A 437 13.82 -21.72 27.50
CA CYS A 437 14.84 -21.72 28.54
C CYS A 437 15.00 -23.13 29.11
N ALA A 438 16.21 -23.68 29.02
CA ALA A 438 16.60 -24.96 29.59
C ALA A 438 17.30 -24.75 30.93
N PHE A 439 17.01 -25.64 31.88
CA PHE A 439 17.55 -25.61 33.24
C PHE A 439 18.48 -26.79 33.48
N SER A 440 19.61 -26.53 34.11
CA SER A 440 20.56 -27.55 34.58
C SER A 440 20.99 -27.24 36.00
N CYS A 441 21.30 -28.26 36.80
CA CYS A 441 21.82 -28.09 38.15
C CYS A 441 23.33 -28.32 38.17
N GLN A 442 24.01 -27.62 39.07
CA GLN A 442 25.43 -27.83 39.30
C GLN A 442 25.68 -29.23 39.90
N LYS A 443 26.93 -29.70 39.84
CA LYS A 443 27.31 -31.03 40.35
C LYS A 443 26.89 -31.18 41.82
N GLY A 444 26.22 -32.31 42.13
CA GLY A 444 25.72 -32.62 43.47
C GLY A 444 24.33 -32.07 43.79
N PHE A 445 23.64 -31.50 42.81
CA PHE A 445 22.24 -31.08 42.89
C PHE A 445 21.40 -31.74 41.78
N VAL A 446 20.13 -32.01 42.07
CA VAL A 446 19.16 -32.64 41.16
C VAL A 446 18.06 -31.64 40.79
N LEU A 447 17.68 -31.64 39.50
CA LEU A 447 16.63 -30.76 38.98
C LEU A 447 15.24 -31.27 39.35
N MET A 448 14.47 -30.45 40.05
CA MET A 448 13.08 -30.70 40.40
C MET A 448 12.17 -29.79 39.55
N GLY A 449 11.37 -30.40 38.68
CA GLY A 449 10.49 -29.70 37.73
C GLY A 449 10.81 -30.01 36.25
N PRO A 450 10.24 -29.26 35.30
CA PRO A 450 10.46 -29.46 33.87
C PRO A 450 11.89 -29.09 33.44
N LYS A 451 12.50 -29.87 32.53
CA LYS A 451 13.87 -29.60 32.05
C LYS A 451 13.99 -28.32 31.21
N SER A 452 12.89 -27.86 30.63
CA SER A 452 12.80 -26.62 29.87
C SER A 452 11.42 -26.00 29.99
N ARG A 453 11.34 -24.69 29.79
CA ARG A 453 10.09 -23.91 29.73
C ARG A 453 10.09 -23.04 28.49
N GLU A 454 8.91 -22.82 27.92
CA GLU A 454 8.71 -22.05 26.69
C GLU A 454 7.73 -20.89 26.93
N CYS A 455 8.02 -19.72 26.38
CA CYS A 455 7.15 -18.55 26.44
C CYS A 455 6.00 -18.68 25.42
N SER A 456 4.78 -18.82 25.93
CA SER A 456 3.59 -19.01 25.11
C SER A 456 3.00 -17.71 24.57
N ALA A 457 2.09 -17.82 23.59
CA ALA A 457 1.42 -16.68 22.95
C ALA A 457 0.49 -15.89 23.90
N THR A 458 0.27 -16.36 25.13
CA THR A 458 -0.49 -15.65 26.17
C THR A 458 0.40 -14.83 27.11
N GLY A 459 1.71 -14.82 26.89
CA GLY A 459 2.67 -14.12 27.77
C GLY A 459 3.00 -14.88 29.05
N THR A 460 2.77 -16.20 29.07
CA THR A 460 3.06 -17.08 30.22
C THR A 460 4.04 -18.19 29.85
N TRP A 461 4.90 -18.56 30.79
CA TRP A 461 5.79 -19.72 30.64
C TRP A 461 5.04 -21.04 30.80
N THR A 462 5.38 -22.04 29.99
CA THR A 462 4.86 -23.41 30.16
C THR A 462 5.43 -24.08 31.41
N GLY A 463 4.63 -24.95 32.04
CA GLY A 463 5.01 -25.72 33.23
C GLY A 463 5.27 -24.90 34.50
N ASP A 464 5.55 -25.60 35.59
CA ASP A 464 5.82 -24.99 36.90
C ASP A 464 7.29 -24.54 37.05
N ALA A 465 7.58 -23.81 38.13
CA ALA A 465 8.93 -23.35 38.45
C ALA A 465 9.88 -24.53 38.78
N THR A 466 11.10 -24.46 38.26
CA THR A 466 12.17 -25.44 38.47
C THR A 466 13.09 -25.02 39.61
N ARG A 467 13.55 -25.98 40.43
CA ARG A 467 14.54 -25.74 41.49
C ARG A 467 15.58 -26.86 41.54
N CYS A 468 16.78 -26.54 42.03
CA CYS A 468 17.86 -27.51 42.25
C CYS A 468 17.92 -27.88 43.73
N GLU A 469 17.82 -29.17 44.03
CA GLU A 469 17.91 -29.69 45.40
C GLU A 469 19.18 -30.53 45.58
N ALA A 470 19.87 -30.38 46.71
CA ALA A 470 21.12 -31.09 46.95
C ALA A 470 20.87 -32.60 47.05
N VAL A 471 21.76 -33.41 46.45
CA VAL A 471 21.70 -34.87 46.53
C VAL A 471 21.84 -35.29 47.99
N SER A 472 20.92 -36.12 48.48
CA SER A 472 20.92 -36.61 49.87
C SER A 472 21.75 -37.90 49.99
N CYS A 473 22.61 -37.99 51.00
CA CYS A 473 23.29 -39.22 51.41
C CYS A 473 22.52 -39.93 52.54
N PRO A 474 22.74 -41.25 52.74
CA PRO A 474 22.19 -41.96 53.90
C PRO A 474 22.57 -41.29 55.22
N GLU A 475 21.67 -41.29 56.19
CA GLU A 475 21.93 -40.71 57.51
C GLU A 475 23.03 -41.48 58.26
N LEU A 476 24.02 -40.77 58.81
CA LEU A 476 25.09 -41.38 59.63
C LEU A 476 24.75 -41.27 61.11
N ARG A 477 25.20 -42.27 61.89
CA ARG A 477 25.05 -42.31 63.35
C ARG A 477 26.41 -42.44 64.02
N ALA A 478 26.53 -41.97 65.25
CA ALA A 478 27.75 -42.13 66.04
C ALA A 478 28.01 -43.61 66.34
N PRO A 479 29.27 -44.09 66.22
CA PRO A 479 29.64 -45.44 66.62
C PRO A 479 29.57 -45.60 68.14
N ASP A 480 29.43 -46.84 68.62
CA ASP A 480 29.39 -47.13 70.06
C ASP A 480 30.68 -46.64 70.74
N GLN A 481 30.56 -45.95 71.88
CA GLN A 481 31.66 -45.27 72.58
C GLN A 481 32.39 -44.21 71.73
N GLY A 482 31.71 -43.66 70.71
CA GLY A 482 32.19 -42.56 69.89
C GLY A 482 31.19 -41.42 69.76
N GLU A 483 31.66 -40.34 69.15
CA GLU A 483 30.91 -39.12 68.88
C GLU A 483 30.96 -38.82 67.38
N LEU A 484 29.88 -38.24 66.87
CA LEU A 484 29.73 -37.81 65.48
C LEU A 484 29.46 -36.31 65.45
N ASN A 485 30.31 -35.57 64.75
CA ASN A 485 30.13 -34.15 64.53
C ASN A 485 30.05 -33.88 63.03
N CYS A 486 28.89 -33.41 62.55
CA CYS A 486 28.65 -33.15 61.14
C CYS A 486 28.46 -31.66 60.86
N SER A 487 29.07 -31.19 59.78
CA SER A 487 28.79 -29.90 59.17
C SER A 487 27.93 -30.11 57.91
N HIS A 488 26.77 -29.46 57.88
CA HIS A 488 25.77 -29.60 56.82
C HIS A 488 25.65 -28.30 56.04
N LEU A 489 26.23 -28.24 54.83
CA LEU A 489 26.29 -27.00 54.04
C LEU A 489 24.96 -26.70 53.31
N HIS A 490 24.30 -27.74 52.78
CA HIS A 490 23.12 -27.60 51.91
C HIS A 490 21.89 -28.35 52.42
N GLY A 491 21.89 -28.74 53.70
CA GLY A 491 20.86 -29.57 54.32
C GLY A 491 21.45 -30.78 55.07
N ASN A 492 20.65 -31.41 55.93
CA ASN A 492 21.10 -32.54 56.74
C ASN A 492 21.51 -33.71 55.83
N PHE A 493 22.76 -34.15 55.98
CA PHE A 493 23.35 -35.27 55.23
C PHE A 493 23.27 -35.12 53.70
N THR A 494 23.28 -33.90 53.16
CA THR A 494 23.30 -33.65 51.71
C THR A 494 24.72 -33.46 51.17
N PHE A 495 24.86 -33.42 49.84
CA PHE A 495 26.13 -33.18 49.13
C PHE A 495 26.97 -32.08 49.78
N GLY A 496 28.27 -32.36 50.00
CA GLY A 496 29.20 -31.48 50.68
C GLY A 496 29.13 -31.52 52.21
N SER A 497 28.21 -32.30 52.81
CA SER A 497 28.23 -32.54 54.26
C SER A 497 29.50 -33.27 54.65
N MET A 498 30.17 -32.82 55.72
CA MET A 498 31.38 -33.44 56.26
C MET A 498 31.12 -33.88 57.70
N CYS A 499 31.27 -35.18 57.95
CA CYS A 499 31.07 -35.78 59.27
C CYS A 499 32.38 -36.32 59.82
N ALA A 500 32.81 -35.82 60.97
CA ALA A 500 33.99 -36.26 61.69
C ALA A 500 33.60 -37.20 62.85
N PHE A 501 34.39 -38.26 63.01
CA PHE A 501 34.22 -39.29 64.03
C PHE A 501 35.34 -39.17 65.05
N SER A 502 35.00 -39.26 66.33
CA SER A 502 35.97 -39.30 67.43
C SER A 502 35.55 -40.33 68.47
N CYS A 503 36.51 -40.97 69.13
CA CYS A 503 36.22 -41.91 70.21
C CYS A 503 36.29 -41.22 71.57
N GLN A 504 35.48 -41.70 72.51
CA GLN A 504 35.53 -41.25 73.90
C GLN A 504 36.86 -41.65 74.55
N MET A 505 37.23 -40.96 75.63
CA MET A 505 38.48 -41.20 76.34
C MET A 505 38.64 -42.69 76.71
N GLY A 506 39.80 -43.28 76.37
CA GLY A 506 40.09 -44.69 76.62
C GLY A 506 39.76 -45.64 75.46
N PHE A 507 39.27 -45.11 74.33
CA PHE A 507 39.05 -45.82 73.07
C PHE A 507 39.80 -45.17 71.92
N VAL A 508 40.24 -45.97 70.93
CA VAL A 508 40.93 -45.54 69.72
C VAL A 508 40.04 -45.76 68.49
N LEU A 509 40.06 -44.81 67.55
CA LEU A 509 39.26 -44.88 66.33
C LEU A 509 39.94 -45.78 65.28
N MET A 510 39.20 -46.78 64.82
CA MET A 510 39.61 -47.69 63.76
C MET A 510 38.85 -47.33 62.48
N GLY A 511 39.57 -46.85 61.46
CA GLY A 511 39.01 -46.38 60.17
C GLY A 511 39.29 -44.90 59.90
N SER A 512 38.65 -44.32 58.88
CA SER A 512 38.89 -42.90 58.54
C SER A 512 38.13 -41.96 59.48
N GLN A 513 38.85 -40.94 59.94
CA GLN A 513 38.36 -39.93 60.90
C GLN A 513 37.24 -39.03 60.36
N SER A 514 37.08 -38.92 59.05
CA SER A 514 36.09 -38.06 58.42
C SER A 514 35.45 -38.71 57.20
N ARG A 515 34.23 -38.25 56.90
CA ARG A 515 33.39 -38.66 55.77
C ARG A 515 32.86 -37.43 55.07
N GLU A 516 32.76 -37.51 53.75
CA GLU A 516 32.18 -36.46 52.92
C GLU A 516 31.06 -37.05 52.07
N CYS A 517 29.91 -36.37 52.03
CA CYS A 517 28.79 -36.76 51.18
C CYS A 517 29.09 -36.33 49.74
N SER A 518 29.31 -37.33 48.88
CA SER A 518 29.68 -37.11 47.47
C SER A 518 28.48 -36.79 46.58
N ALA A 519 28.76 -36.28 45.37
CA ALA A 519 27.74 -35.89 44.40
C ALA A 519 26.87 -37.06 43.88
N THR A 520 27.27 -38.29 44.16
CA THR A 520 26.51 -39.51 43.81
C THR A 520 25.55 -39.96 44.92
N GLY A 521 25.49 -39.23 46.04
CA GLY A 521 24.64 -39.59 47.19
C GLY A 521 25.23 -40.69 48.06
N THR A 522 26.56 -40.88 48.02
CA THR A 522 27.29 -41.86 48.82
C THR A 522 28.35 -41.18 49.69
N TRP A 523 28.57 -41.70 50.90
CA TRP A 523 29.68 -41.27 51.75
C TRP A 523 31.02 -41.84 51.28
N THR A 524 32.11 -41.14 51.55
CA THR A 524 33.46 -41.62 51.27
C THR A 524 33.93 -42.68 52.28
N GLY A 525 34.43 -43.85 51.82
CA GLY A 525 34.95 -44.97 52.62
C GLY A 525 33.91 -45.76 53.46
N ASP A 526 34.37 -46.70 54.30
CA ASP A 526 33.52 -47.54 55.21
C ASP A 526 33.45 -47.03 56.67
N THR A 527 32.29 -47.07 57.34
CA THR A 527 32.06 -46.54 58.71
C THR A 527 33.12 -46.96 59.75
N PRO A 528 33.72 -46.04 60.52
CA PRO A 528 34.73 -46.37 61.52
C PRO A 528 34.10 -46.85 62.84
N HIS A 529 34.87 -47.59 63.66
CA HIS A 529 34.44 -48.06 64.99
C HIS A 529 35.49 -47.74 66.07
N CYS A 530 35.07 -47.73 67.35
CA CYS A 530 35.94 -47.42 68.49
C CYS A 530 36.32 -48.70 69.24
N GLU A 531 37.62 -48.91 69.48
CA GLU A 531 38.15 -50.05 70.23
C GLU A 531 38.80 -49.61 71.55
N ALA A 532 38.59 -50.35 72.63
CA ALA A 532 39.13 -49.99 73.94
C ALA A 532 40.67 -50.14 73.98
N ILE A 533 41.36 -49.17 74.59
CA ILE A 533 42.82 -49.20 74.71
C ILE A 533 43.24 -50.33 75.65
N THR A 534 44.20 -51.17 75.21
CA THR A 534 44.70 -52.34 75.95
C THR A 534 45.83 -51.98 76.91
N CYS A 535 45.82 -52.51 78.14
CA CYS A 535 46.95 -52.46 79.08
C CYS A 535 47.74 -53.78 79.11
N PRO A 536 49.01 -53.78 79.58
CA PRO A 536 49.79 -55.01 79.77
C PRO A 536 49.05 -56.03 80.65
N VAL A 537 49.10 -57.32 80.32
CA VAL A 537 48.43 -58.37 81.10
C VAL A 537 49.03 -58.45 82.52
N LEU A 538 48.19 -58.52 83.55
CA LEU A 538 48.61 -58.70 84.94
C LEU A 538 48.41 -60.15 85.40
N SER A 539 49.31 -60.63 86.26
CA SER A 539 49.28 -61.95 86.89
C SER A 539 49.27 -61.86 88.42
N ALA A 540 48.88 -62.95 89.10
CA ALA A 540 48.83 -63.00 90.57
C ALA A 540 50.25 -62.94 91.19
N PRO A 541 50.46 -62.19 92.28
CA PRO A 541 51.71 -62.20 93.03
C PRO A 541 51.90 -63.52 93.80
N GLU A 542 53.16 -63.92 94.04
CA GLU A 542 53.46 -65.14 94.81
C GLU A 542 52.83 -65.10 96.22
N GLN A 543 52.14 -66.18 96.62
CA GLN A 543 51.35 -66.26 97.87
C GLN A 543 50.18 -65.26 97.96
N GLY A 544 49.72 -64.75 96.81
CA GLY A 544 48.53 -63.91 96.68
C GLY A 544 47.59 -64.37 95.56
N GLU A 545 46.42 -63.74 95.50
CA GLU A 545 45.38 -63.95 94.50
C GLU A 545 45.11 -62.63 93.77
N ILE A 546 44.76 -62.72 92.47
CA ILE A 546 44.31 -61.59 91.65
C ILE A 546 42.86 -61.83 91.22
N ASN A 547 42.02 -60.81 91.38
CA ASN A 547 40.67 -60.82 90.86
C ASN A 547 40.47 -59.60 89.97
N CYS A 548 40.31 -59.84 88.67
CA CYS A 548 40.15 -58.78 87.67
C CYS A 548 38.68 -58.68 87.20
N SER A 549 38.16 -57.46 87.19
CA SER A 549 36.92 -57.12 86.52
C SER A 549 37.23 -56.37 85.23
N HIS A 550 36.91 -56.99 84.09
CA HIS A 550 37.12 -56.45 82.74
C HIS A 550 35.84 -55.83 82.20
N LEU A 551 35.82 -54.51 81.98
CA LEU A 551 34.61 -53.78 81.58
C LEU A 551 34.40 -53.77 80.06
N HIS A 552 35.48 -53.60 79.28
CA HIS A 552 35.43 -53.41 77.83
C HIS A 552 36.32 -54.42 77.08
N GLY A 553 36.62 -55.57 77.70
CA GLY A 553 37.55 -56.60 77.19
C GLY A 553 38.70 -56.90 78.16
N ASP A 554 39.39 -58.03 77.96
CA ASP A 554 40.45 -58.50 78.85
C ASP A 554 41.62 -57.49 78.92
N PHE A 555 41.91 -57.02 80.13
CA PHE A 555 42.96 -56.04 80.44
C PHE A 555 42.86 -54.73 79.62
N THR A 556 41.66 -54.32 79.19
CA THR A 556 41.42 -53.04 78.49
C THR A 556 41.03 -51.89 79.43
N PHE A 557 40.95 -50.67 78.91
CA PHE A 557 40.59 -49.45 79.65
C PHE A 557 39.41 -49.67 80.59
N GLY A 558 39.55 -49.26 81.85
CA GLY A 558 38.55 -49.46 82.89
C GLY A 558 38.65 -50.80 83.63
N SER A 559 39.43 -51.77 83.12
CA SER A 559 39.73 -53.01 83.84
C SER A 559 40.34 -52.71 85.21
N THR A 560 39.83 -53.35 86.25
CA THR A 560 40.32 -53.18 87.63
C THR A 560 40.68 -54.54 88.19
N CYS A 561 41.93 -54.71 88.63
CA CYS A 561 42.43 -55.92 89.24
C CYS A 561 42.73 -55.66 90.71
N ALA A 562 42.04 -56.37 91.60
CA ALA A 562 42.27 -56.34 93.03
C ALA A 562 43.21 -57.49 93.44
N PHE A 563 44.05 -57.21 94.43
CA PHE A 563 45.08 -58.12 94.90
C PHE A 563 44.88 -58.40 96.39
N SER A 564 44.97 -59.67 96.77
CA SER A 564 44.86 -60.09 98.17
C SER A 564 45.89 -61.15 98.51
N CYS A 565 46.45 -61.09 99.72
CA CYS A 565 47.41 -62.09 100.20
C CYS A 565 46.71 -63.24 100.94
N GLN A 566 47.32 -64.43 100.87
CA GLN A 566 46.87 -65.57 101.65
C GLN A 566 47.05 -65.32 103.16
N LYS A 567 46.27 -66.05 103.97
CA LYS A 567 46.15 -65.85 105.42
C LYS A 567 47.53 -65.98 106.11
N GLY A 568 48.00 -64.90 106.74
CA GLY A 568 49.31 -64.84 107.41
C GLY A 568 50.32 -63.86 106.78
N PHE A 569 49.98 -63.29 105.61
CA PHE A 569 50.78 -62.30 104.89
C PHE A 569 50.03 -60.97 104.70
N VAL A 570 50.76 -59.86 104.67
CA VAL A 570 50.32 -58.48 104.52
C VAL A 570 50.67 -58.03 103.10
N LEU A 571 49.71 -57.42 102.40
CA LEU A 571 49.92 -56.89 101.06
C LEU A 571 50.76 -55.61 101.12
N MET A 572 51.84 -55.58 100.35
CA MET A 572 52.77 -54.48 100.21
C MET A 572 52.73 -53.98 98.75
N GLY A 573 52.29 -52.74 98.55
CA GLY A 573 51.98 -52.15 97.24
C GLY A 573 50.50 -51.75 97.14
N SER A 574 49.99 -51.55 95.92
CA SER A 574 48.59 -51.18 95.71
C SER A 574 47.66 -52.39 95.80
N ASP A 575 46.60 -52.28 96.60
CA ASP A 575 45.54 -53.30 96.76
C ASP A 575 44.64 -53.45 95.53
N SER A 576 44.64 -52.44 94.66
CA SER A 576 43.97 -52.49 93.36
C SER A 576 44.75 -51.70 92.31
N ARG A 577 44.73 -52.20 91.08
CA ARG A 577 45.29 -51.52 89.90
C ARG A 577 44.20 -51.38 88.84
N LYS A 578 44.12 -50.21 88.21
CA LYS A 578 43.15 -49.90 87.16
C LYS A 578 43.86 -49.57 85.85
N CYS A 579 43.37 -50.12 84.74
CA CYS A 579 43.85 -49.81 83.40
C CYS A 579 43.36 -48.41 82.98
N THR A 580 44.31 -47.52 82.72
CA THR A 580 44.07 -46.11 82.39
C THR A 580 43.95 -45.87 80.89
N ALA A 581 43.45 -44.69 80.51
CA ALA A 581 43.26 -44.30 79.11
C ALA A 581 44.59 -44.14 78.32
N THR A 582 45.74 -44.21 79.01
CA THR A 582 47.07 -44.18 78.41
C THR A 582 47.65 -45.58 78.17
N GLY A 583 46.88 -46.65 78.44
CA GLY A 583 47.35 -48.03 78.30
C GLY A 583 48.29 -48.49 79.41
N THR A 584 48.25 -47.84 80.59
CA THR A 584 49.09 -48.17 81.75
C THR A 584 48.25 -48.48 82.99
N TRP A 585 48.79 -49.27 83.92
CA TRP A 585 48.13 -49.58 85.20
C TRP A 585 48.44 -48.53 86.27
N THR A 586 47.45 -48.14 87.06
CA THR A 586 47.65 -47.30 88.25
C THR A 586 48.39 -48.04 89.35
N GLY A 587 49.11 -47.28 90.20
CA GLY A 587 49.73 -47.81 91.42
C GLY A 587 50.96 -48.70 91.20
N ASP A 588 51.61 -49.06 92.31
CA ASP A 588 52.80 -49.89 92.35
C ASP A 588 52.44 -51.38 92.34
N ALA A 589 53.35 -52.23 91.83
CA ALA A 589 53.13 -53.67 91.76
C ALA A 589 53.06 -54.31 93.18
N PRO A 590 51.98 -55.02 93.53
CA PRO A 590 51.82 -55.60 94.88
C PRO A 590 52.58 -56.92 95.09
N HIS A 591 52.99 -57.17 96.35
CA HIS A 591 53.58 -58.43 96.85
C HIS A 591 53.18 -58.70 98.32
N CYS A 592 53.44 -59.89 98.89
CA CYS A 592 52.90 -60.35 100.20
C CYS A 592 53.99 -60.65 101.27
N GLU A 593 53.87 -60.15 102.51
CA GLU A 593 54.89 -60.22 103.59
C GLU A 593 54.31 -60.53 105.01
N GLY A 594 54.83 -61.49 105.79
CA GLY A 594 54.18 -62.03 107.02
C GLY A 594 54.37 -61.27 108.36
N ARG A 595 53.40 -61.37 109.32
CA ARG A 595 53.48 -60.74 110.68
C ARG A 595 53.09 -61.70 111.83
N ALA A 596 53.92 -61.78 112.88
CA ALA A 596 53.72 -62.57 114.11
C ALA A 596 53.72 -61.67 115.39
N PRO A 597 52.90 -61.96 116.43
CA PRO A 597 53.02 -61.35 117.76
C PRO A 597 53.21 -62.38 118.89
N ALA A 598 54.39 -62.41 119.53
CA ALA A 598 54.64 -63.04 120.83
C ALA A 598 56.03 -62.59 121.37
N THR A 599 56.06 -62.18 122.62
CA THR A 599 57.25 -61.78 123.39
C THR A 599 58.03 -62.98 123.93
N ALA A 600 59.34 -63.07 123.66
CA ALA A 600 60.36 -63.68 124.54
C ALA A 600 61.75 -63.55 123.89
N GLN A 601 62.68 -62.91 124.58
CA GLN A 601 64.05 -62.70 124.13
C GLN A 601 64.87 -63.98 124.38
N ALA A 602 65.40 -64.61 123.32
CA ALA A 602 66.15 -65.87 123.41
C ALA A 602 67.54 -65.64 124.04
N ILE A 603 67.87 -66.43 125.05
CA ILE A 603 69.14 -66.38 125.79
C ILE A 603 70.25 -67.03 124.93
N LYS A 604 71.30 -66.27 124.60
CA LYS A 604 72.49 -66.70 123.84
C LYS A 604 73.69 -66.95 124.77
N CYS A 605 74.43 -68.03 124.55
CA CYS A 605 75.77 -68.23 125.11
C CYS A 605 76.84 -67.55 124.24
N SER A 606 77.98 -67.20 124.83
CA SER A 606 79.14 -66.68 124.09
C SER A 606 79.72 -67.73 123.14
N ALA A 607 80.26 -67.30 122.00
CA ALA A 607 80.89 -68.20 121.04
C ALA A 607 82.09 -68.93 121.67
N LEU A 608 82.16 -70.25 121.51
CA LEU A 608 83.26 -71.07 122.02
C LEU A 608 84.53 -70.88 121.19
N THR A 609 85.66 -70.69 121.87
CA THR A 609 86.99 -70.74 121.26
C THR A 609 87.48 -72.19 121.17
N ILE A 610 87.81 -72.64 119.96
CA ILE A 610 88.37 -73.96 119.71
C ILE A 610 89.85 -73.96 120.16
N PRO A 611 90.30 -74.95 120.95
CA PRO A 611 91.72 -75.04 121.34
C PRO A 611 92.63 -75.18 120.12
N LYS A 612 93.81 -74.55 120.18
CA LYS A 612 94.82 -74.66 119.11
C LYS A 612 95.19 -76.13 118.89
N MET A 613 95.24 -76.55 117.61
CA MET A 613 95.43 -77.95 117.19
C MET A 613 94.30 -78.90 117.62
N GLY A 614 93.13 -78.37 117.99
CA GLY A 614 91.88 -79.09 118.18
C GLY A 614 90.82 -78.73 117.15
N GLN A 615 89.73 -79.50 117.14
CA GLN A 615 88.52 -79.28 116.36
C GLN A 615 87.32 -79.41 117.31
N ALA A 616 86.24 -78.68 117.03
CA ALA A 616 84.99 -78.77 117.76
C ALA A 616 83.82 -79.00 116.80
N ALA A 617 82.94 -79.94 117.14
CA ALA A 617 81.71 -80.23 116.41
C ALA A 617 80.52 -79.85 117.29
N CYS A 618 79.74 -78.85 116.84
CA CYS A 618 78.61 -78.30 117.59
C CYS A 618 77.26 -78.66 116.94
N SER A 619 76.26 -78.92 117.78
CA SER A 619 74.86 -79.13 117.39
C SER A 619 73.99 -78.03 117.98
N HIS A 620 73.24 -77.32 117.13
CA HIS A 620 72.41 -76.15 117.48
C HIS A 620 70.94 -76.41 117.17
N LEU A 621 70.08 -76.53 118.20
CA LEU A 621 68.67 -76.90 118.01
C LEU A 621 67.75 -75.70 117.70
N HIS A 622 68.09 -74.51 118.23
CA HIS A 622 67.24 -73.30 118.15
C HIS A 622 68.00 -72.05 117.66
N GLY A 623 69.16 -72.25 117.03
CA GLY A 623 70.05 -71.19 116.50
C GLY A 623 71.45 -71.24 117.14
N ASP A 624 72.42 -70.64 116.46
CA ASP A 624 73.84 -70.72 116.83
C ASP A 624 74.08 -70.28 118.28
N PHE A 625 74.66 -71.19 119.08
CA PHE A 625 75.01 -71.01 120.50
C PHE A 625 73.84 -70.54 121.39
N THR A 626 72.62 -70.98 121.10
CA THR A 626 71.43 -70.79 121.96
C THR A 626 71.28 -71.91 122.99
N PHE A 627 70.45 -71.68 124.03
CA PHE A 627 70.12 -72.66 125.06
C PHE A 627 69.86 -74.07 124.48
N GLY A 628 70.56 -75.08 125.01
CA GLY A 628 70.51 -76.46 124.52
C GLY A 628 71.53 -76.81 123.43
N SER A 629 72.39 -75.87 123.01
CA SER A 629 73.52 -76.18 122.11
C SER A 629 74.57 -77.06 122.82
N SER A 630 75.04 -78.12 122.15
CA SER A 630 76.08 -79.05 122.65
C SER A 630 77.26 -79.13 121.67
N CYS A 631 78.49 -78.99 122.19
CA CYS A 631 79.73 -78.98 121.41
C CYS A 631 80.74 -80.00 121.95
N ALA A 632 81.19 -80.93 121.10
CA ALA A 632 82.21 -81.94 121.40
C ALA A 632 83.58 -81.52 120.84
N PHE A 633 84.66 -81.79 121.58
CA PHE A 633 86.03 -81.41 121.26
C PHE A 633 86.93 -82.63 120.98
N SER A 634 87.81 -82.52 119.99
CA SER A 634 88.79 -83.56 119.62
C SER A 634 90.10 -82.94 119.15
N CYS A 635 91.25 -83.56 119.43
CA CYS A 635 92.57 -83.07 118.99
C CYS A 635 92.99 -83.64 117.63
N GLN A 636 93.77 -82.87 116.88
CA GLN A 636 94.38 -83.31 115.63
C GLN A 636 95.43 -84.41 115.89
N MET A 637 95.66 -85.27 114.90
CA MET A 637 96.57 -86.41 114.99
C MET A 637 97.97 -85.98 115.50
N GLY A 638 98.47 -86.68 116.53
CA GLY A 638 99.74 -86.36 117.19
C GLY A 638 99.63 -85.44 118.41
N PHE A 639 98.41 -85.07 118.83
CA PHE A 639 98.11 -84.31 120.05
C PHE A 639 97.01 -85.01 120.86
N VAL A 640 97.10 -84.95 122.19
CA VAL A 640 96.13 -85.56 123.13
C VAL A 640 95.27 -84.48 123.80
N LEU A 641 93.97 -84.76 123.96
CA LEU A 641 93.01 -83.83 124.58
C LEU A 641 93.07 -83.93 126.10
N LEU A 642 93.29 -82.79 126.77
CA LEU A 642 93.26 -82.65 128.22
C LEU A 642 92.09 -81.73 128.61
N GLY A 643 91.07 -82.31 129.25
CA GLY A 643 89.86 -81.60 129.71
C GLY A 643 88.57 -82.32 129.33
N ALA A 644 87.43 -81.63 129.47
CA ALA A 644 86.11 -82.19 129.15
C ALA A 644 85.90 -82.40 127.64
N GLU A 645 85.45 -83.58 127.25
CA GLU A 645 85.25 -83.95 125.83
C GLU A 645 84.05 -83.26 125.18
N SER A 646 83.11 -82.72 125.97
CA SER A 646 81.96 -81.94 125.47
C SER A 646 81.46 -80.89 126.47
N ARG A 647 80.82 -79.82 125.95
CA ARG A 647 80.25 -78.70 126.71
C ARG A 647 78.87 -78.31 126.18
N GLU A 648 77.96 -77.89 127.06
CA GLU A 648 76.57 -77.54 126.74
C GLU A 648 76.18 -76.12 127.21
N CYS A 649 75.33 -75.44 126.43
CA CYS A 649 74.84 -74.08 126.70
C CYS A 649 73.58 -74.09 127.59
N THR A 650 73.71 -73.51 128.78
CA THR A 650 72.68 -73.55 129.85
C THR A 650 71.67 -72.41 129.77
N ALA A 651 70.54 -72.53 130.50
CA ALA A 651 69.45 -71.55 130.51
C ALA A 651 69.86 -70.17 131.04
N THR A 652 71.04 -70.06 131.65
CA THR A 652 71.63 -68.81 132.14
C THR A 652 72.58 -68.14 131.15
N GLY A 653 72.80 -68.72 129.96
CA GLY A 653 73.68 -68.16 128.93
C GLY A 653 75.17 -68.48 129.12
N THR A 654 75.52 -69.52 129.88
CA THR A 654 76.91 -69.97 130.13
C THR A 654 77.14 -71.42 129.72
N TRP A 655 78.38 -71.78 129.36
CA TRP A 655 78.79 -73.15 129.01
C TRP A 655 79.18 -73.97 130.24
N THR A 656 78.89 -75.27 130.23
CA THR A 656 79.33 -76.22 131.27
C THR A 656 80.85 -76.48 131.21
N GLY A 657 81.51 -76.57 132.37
CA GLY A 657 82.95 -76.93 132.51
C GLY A 657 83.96 -75.89 132.00
N ASP A 658 85.25 -76.19 132.13
CA ASP A 658 86.36 -75.37 131.61
C ASP A 658 86.76 -75.80 130.17
N THR A 659 87.43 -74.91 129.43
CA THR A 659 87.83 -75.16 128.04
C THR A 659 88.96 -76.22 127.97
N PRO A 660 88.80 -77.34 127.23
CA PRO A 660 89.85 -78.34 127.06
C PRO A 660 90.96 -77.84 126.13
N HIS A 661 92.17 -78.41 126.22
CA HIS A 661 93.32 -78.06 125.35
C HIS A 661 94.05 -79.30 124.83
N CYS A 662 94.76 -79.13 123.71
CA CYS A 662 95.51 -80.20 123.03
C CYS A 662 97.00 -80.06 123.27
N GLU A 663 97.68 -81.11 123.71
CA GLU A 663 99.12 -81.13 123.96
C GLU A 663 99.82 -82.16 123.04
N ALA A 664 101.01 -81.83 122.53
CA ALA A 664 101.72 -82.66 121.55
C ALA A 664 102.25 -83.94 122.19
N ILE A 665 102.14 -85.07 121.49
CA ILE A 665 102.68 -86.36 121.95
C ILE A 665 104.22 -86.32 121.90
N SER A 666 104.88 -86.67 123.00
CA SER A 666 106.34 -86.62 123.16
C SER A 666 107.02 -87.93 122.75
N CYS A 667 108.12 -87.85 122.01
CA CYS A 667 109.01 -88.99 121.74
C CYS A 667 110.20 -89.04 122.71
N PRO A 668 110.87 -90.21 122.88
CA PRO A 668 112.06 -90.35 123.71
C PRO A 668 113.16 -89.34 123.33
N VAL A 669 113.83 -88.74 124.31
CA VAL A 669 114.91 -87.77 124.07
C VAL A 669 116.11 -88.45 123.38
N LEU A 670 116.61 -87.86 122.30
CA LEU A 670 117.78 -88.37 121.57
C LEU A 670 119.06 -87.65 122.00
N ALA A 671 120.16 -88.39 122.10
CA ALA A 671 121.49 -87.86 122.40
C ALA A 671 122.39 -87.90 121.14
N PRO A 672 123.36 -86.98 121.00
CA PRO A 672 124.33 -87.04 119.91
C PRO A 672 125.16 -88.33 119.97
N PRO A 673 125.36 -89.02 118.83
CA PRO A 673 126.18 -90.22 118.77
C PRO A 673 127.64 -89.87 119.04
N SER A 674 128.40 -90.81 119.61
CA SER A 674 129.82 -90.61 119.92
C SER A 674 130.60 -90.23 118.65
N ARG A 675 131.28 -89.08 118.68
CA ARG A 675 131.99 -88.46 117.53
C ARG A 675 131.06 -87.97 116.40
N GLY A 676 129.83 -87.63 116.76
CA GLY A 676 128.89 -86.92 115.90
C GLY A 676 128.13 -85.83 116.66
N GLN A 677 127.49 -84.95 115.90
CA GLN A 677 126.61 -83.90 116.42
C GLN A 677 125.16 -84.22 116.07
N LEU A 678 124.26 -83.83 116.98
CA LEU A 678 122.82 -83.91 116.82
C LEU A 678 122.25 -82.50 116.75
N SER A 679 121.50 -82.22 115.69
CA SER A 679 120.74 -80.98 115.55
C SER A 679 119.27 -81.34 115.36
N CYS A 680 118.41 -80.86 116.25
CA CYS A 680 116.99 -81.15 116.21
C CYS A 680 116.16 -79.89 116.01
N SER A 681 115.12 -79.99 115.19
CA SER A 681 114.05 -79.00 115.11
C SER A 681 112.94 -79.40 116.09
N HIS A 682 112.64 -78.52 117.04
CA HIS A 682 111.62 -78.73 118.07
C HIS A 682 110.41 -77.85 117.78
N MET A 683 109.48 -78.36 116.97
CA MET A 683 108.40 -77.55 116.39
C MET A 683 107.23 -77.30 117.34
N HIS A 684 106.96 -78.23 118.26
CA HIS A 684 105.83 -78.16 119.21
C HIS A 684 106.24 -78.42 120.67
N GLY A 685 107.55 -78.48 120.92
CA GLY A 685 108.13 -78.89 122.21
C GLY A 685 109.38 -79.74 121.99
N ASN A 686 110.17 -79.93 123.04
CA ASN A 686 111.43 -80.68 122.94
C ASN A 686 111.13 -82.16 122.65
N PHE A 687 111.62 -82.67 121.52
CA PHE A 687 111.37 -84.04 121.05
C PHE A 687 109.88 -84.44 120.91
N THR A 688 108.97 -83.49 120.63
CA THR A 688 107.54 -83.79 120.43
C THR A 688 107.21 -84.15 118.99
N TYR A 689 105.97 -84.61 118.75
CA TYR A 689 105.43 -84.94 117.44
C TYR A 689 105.89 -83.95 116.36
N ASN A 690 106.39 -84.50 115.26
CA ASN A 690 106.92 -83.78 114.11
C ASN A 690 108.31 -83.12 114.30
N SER A 691 108.95 -83.25 115.46
CA SER A 691 110.36 -82.87 115.62
C SER A 691 111.23 -83.70 114.68
N THR A 692 112.18 -83.08 113.98
CA THR A 692 113.15 -83.79 113.13
C THR A 692 114.57 -83.57 113.62
N CYS A 693 115.28 -84.65 113.84
CA CYS A 693 116.64 -84.68 114.36
C CYS A 693 117.60 -85.19 113.29
N THR A 694 118.57 -84.38 112.89
CA THR A 694 119.62 -84.76 111.93
C THR A 694 120.95 -85.00 112.64
N PHE A 695 121.72 -85.94 112.07
CA PHE A 695 122.98 -86.40 112.63
C PHE A 695 124.12 -86.20 111.63
N SER A 696 125.21 -85.58 112.10
CA SER A 696 126.46 -85.40 111.36
C SER A 696 127.62 -86.03 112.12
N CYS A 697 128.61 -86.57 111.40
CA CYS A 697 129.81 -87.18 112.00
C CYS A 697 131.02 -86.25 111.86
N GLU A 698 131.95 -86.33 112.82
CA GLU A 698 133.22 -85.60 112.77
C GLU A 698 134.10 -86.10 111.60
N GLU A 699 135.00 -85.23 111.12
CA GLU A 699 135.80 -85.44 109.92
C GLU A 699 136.63 -86.75 110.01
N GLY A 700 136.44 -87.64 109.04
CA GLY A 700 137.06 -88.98 109.01
C GLY A 700 136.11 -90.14 109.36
N PHE A 701 134.89 -89.87 109.84
CA PHE A 701 133.89 -90.90 110.17
C PHE A 701 132.65 -90.77 109.28
N VAL A 702 132.08 -91.90 108.84
CA VAL A 702 130.89 -91.95 108.00
C VAL A 702 129.67 -92.37 108.83
N ARG A 703 128.54 -91.68 108.63
CA ARG A 703 127.27 -91.98 109.28
C ARG A 703 126.70 -93.29 108.76
N MET A 704 126.63 -94.29 109.64
CA MET A 704 125.95 -95.56 109.41
C MET A 704 124.56 -95.49 110.03
N GLY A 705 123.57 -95.23 109.19
CA GLY A 705 122.16 -95.18 109.59
C GLY A 705 121.40 -93.98 109.03
N ALA A 706 120.22 -93.75 109.59
CA ALA A 706 119.29 -92.72 109.12
C ALA A 706 119.90 -91.31 109.28
N GLU A 707 119.86 -90.52 108.22
CA GLU A 707 120.32 -89.12 108.25
C GLU A 707 119.46 -88.23 109.15
N MET A 708 118.17 -88.50 109.15
CA MET A 708 117.16 -87.74 109.87
C MET A 708 116.18 -88.71 110.54
N LEU A 709 115.90 -88.46 111.81
CA LEU A 709 114.81 -89.09 112.55
C LEU A 709 113.67 -88.10 112.72
N ARG A 710 112.43 -88.57 112.66
CA ARG A 710 111.23 -87.76 112.90
C ARG A 710 110.36 -88.39 113.99
N CYS A 711 109.84 -87.59 114.90
CA CYS A 711 108.94 -88.07 115.95
C CYS A 711 107.53 -88.30 115.38
N GLU A 712 107.04 -89.54 115.41
CA GLU A 712 105.74 -89.94 114.87
C GLU A 712 104.61 -89.78 115.89
N ALA A 713 103.36 -89.77 115.41
CA ALA A 713 102.16 -89.59 116.23
C ALA A 713 101.93 -90.74 117.23
N THR A 714 102.66 -91.83 117.09
CA THR A 714 102.69 -92.98 118.00
C THR A 714 103.55 -92.72 119.25
N GLY A 715 104.34 -91.63 119.27
CA GLY A 715 105.30 -91.34 120.34
C GLY A 715 106.68 -92.01 120.15
N ASN A 716 106.97 -92.59 118.98
CA ASN A 716 108.27 -93.19 118.66
C ASN A 716 108.96 -92.45 117.49
N TRP A 717 110.29 -92.58 117.39
CA TRP A 717 111.05 -92.06 116.24
C TRP A 717 110.92 -92.98 115.03
N THR A 718 110.92 -92.39 113.82
CA THR A 718 110.77 -93.11 112.55
C THR A 718 111.76 -94.26 112.35
N ARG A 719 112.96 -94.19 112.93
CA ARG A 719 114.01 -95.22 112.89
C ARG A 719 114.88 -95.12 114.16
N GLU A 720 115.82 -96.05 114.32
CA GLU A 720 116.82 -96.00 115.38
C GLU A 720 117.93 -94.97 115.09
N SER A 721 118.57 -94.48 116.14
CA SER A 721 119.64 -93.47 116.07
C SER A 721 120.86 -93.99 115.30
N PRO A 722 121.40 -93.23 114.32
CA PRO A 722 122.58 -93.63 113.57
C PRO A 722 123.86 -93.57 114.42
N VAL A 723 124.91 -94.26 113.97
CA VAL A 723 126.25 -94.23 114.59
C VAL A 723 127.30 -93.75 113.58
N CYS A 724 128.36 -93.11 114.07
CA CYS A 724 129.50 -92.68 113.26
C CYS A 724 130.60 -93.75 113.32
N ALA A 725 130.98 -94.32 112.18
CA ALA A 725 132.03 -95.35 112.08
C ALA A 725 133.15 -94.89 111.13
N GLY A 726 134.40 -95.15 111.51
CA GLY A 726 135.61 -94.68 110.82
C GLY A 726 136.25 -95.73 109.93
#